data_AF-A0A6J4JQI9-F1
#
_entry.id   AF-A0A6J4JQI9-F1
#
_cell.length_a   1.000
_cell.length_b   1.000
_cell.length_c   1.000
_cell.angle_alpha   90.00
_cell.angle_beta   90.00
_cell.angle_gamma   90.00
#
_symmetry.space_group_name_H-M   'P 1'
#
loop_
_entity.id
_entity.type
_entity.pdbx_description
1 polymer ?
#
loop_
_entity_poly.entity_id
_entity_poly.type
_entity_poly.pdbx_seq_one_letter_code
_entity_poly.pdbx_strand_id
1 'polypeptide(L)'
;MATVYVIYAGEDAPFLKERVLRGLPSNGYEYWLARPQVAGADASGHAIVQAMNQCQAVLIILSPALLASTVPLGEIDIALADRRTLIVVQIAALDEQEAARLPARLWVLPKADFTAEEGEEQAKRLLAGLLPPVGSGGFETRVPANARRIEWNEEIFTAALARATARHDHVSAEALVDAIVSHLKHRPYAYPAQHAYNDLQKLRRERAFELMRRYGEAVIASGTRQDGVRRLFGQALIETGQYDPALRVLQSIIDDPNASRQELFEARGLVGRTFKQRYVNAPAAPGADELLRQAIAAYETAYVEDPGNFWHGVNAASCMLRAERDGINAAPPGRAREIARQIVEDLDQLAQNAPLAVWDCASRVEALLALDQYEEAGRALDVYIHHPDMTTFEVSSTFRQYDQVLQLDRTSPGAALLARLRSTVERYRAGKVTVHPIPAQDFSSKSVAPPAPTRPLLIRLGDAAREPAGITDLVIHSRLGKILSARGSDASVRELLADPQVISIEESRPAGQIECDRSVPFIKVADEYAHVAGTYKERGDQALIAVIDNGIDVLHETFLGADGNSRIVGIWDQTAAGGPPPEGFTYGTFHDAGAIDGYVKTGIVPPGLGRNRGGHGTHVASIAGGRAVGDFFGGVAPDAKLLIIVSASSGPIGYSQSHVEALAFINTFATSLGLPVVVNVSQGMNAGAHDGKSALEVAFDAFSESGRKPGRVVVKSAGNERDKRGHAKVTLPPGSQEELRWRRAPEAGRTERIELWWSSADEIEFRLRQPVPPGTTPPAPDPPENWSDWVGTAAPERQGTFPGGSPYRLVFTKRHIDNGDSQLLIELGNPARAAGQGDWALEMRSGTVRDSGEVHCWIERSPGEPTSFLTFVDEEMTLSIPGTAQSVVTVGAVDAFKPIRVGGFSSYGPTRDGQKKPLVCAPGVQVRAAEGGTDQDVSLKSGTSMAAPHVAGAIALLLSRAAKAGRIPSGSQIISTLLQKTQNNNGRWDRGQGYGVIDASALLAAFD
;
A
#
# COMPACT_ATOMS: atom_id res chain seq x y z
N MET A 1 14.27 19.84 36.25
CA MET A 1 12.80 19.68 36.16
C MET A 1 12.41 19.62 34.70
N ALA A 2 11.23 19.09 34.37
CA ALA A 2 10.74 19.11 32.99
C ALA A 2 10.45 20.55 32.57
N THR A 3 10.80 20.97 31.36
CA THR A 3 10.60 22.37 30.91
C THR A 3 9.58 22.46 29.77
N VAL A 4 8.70 23.46 29.82
CA VAL A 4 7.82 23.83 28.69
C VAL A 4 8.16 25.22 28.15
N TYR A 5 8.17 25.33 26.83
CA TYR A 5 8.31 26.63 26.15
C TYR A 5 6.93 27.20 25.85
N VAL A 6 6.71 28.49 26.11
CA VAL A 6 5.38 29.12 25.94
C VAL A 6 5.48 30.23 24.89
N ILE A 7 4.71 30.10 23.81
CA ILE A 7 4.56 31.12 22.77
C ILE A 7 3.34 31.98 23.10
N TYR A 8 3.53 33.28 23.34
CA TYR A 8 2.47 34.19 23.79
C TYR A 8 2.71 35.67 23.38
N ALA A 9 1.65 36.49 23.44
CA ALA A 9 1.77 37.94 23.34
C ALA A 9 2.02 38.58 24.71
N GLY A 10 2.83 39.64 24.77
CA GLY A 10 3.28 40.23 26.04
C GLY A 10 2.13 40.70 26.93
N GLU A 11 1.04 41.11 26.31
CA GLU A 11 -0.21 41.55 26.91
C GLU A 11 -0.92 40.43 27.68
N ASP A 12 -0.72 39.16 27.31
CA ASP A 12 -1.32 38.00 27.96
C ASP A 12 -0.52 37.51 29.19
N ALA A 13 0.68 38.07 29.43
CA ALA A 13 1.58 37.60 30.49
C ALA A 13 0.94 37.53 31.88
N PRO A 14 0.12 38.53 32.32
CA PRO A 14 -0.52 38.49 33.63
C PRO A 14 -1.50 37.31 33.75
N PHE A 15 -2.37 37.12 32.75
CA PHE A 15 -3.35 36.03 32.73
C PHE A 15 -2.67 34.65 32.73
N LEU A 16 -1.62 34.49 31.93
CA LEU A 16 -0.87 33.25 31.84
C LEU A 16 -0.21 32.87 33.17
N LYS A 17 0.44 33.83 33.83
CA LYS A 17 1.08 33.59 35.12
C LYS A 17 0.09 33.25 36.22
N GLU A 18 -1.09 33.87 36.20
CA GLU A 18 -2.08 33.72 37.28
C GLU A 18 -3.00 32.51 37.12
N ARG A 19 -3.32 32.08 35.89
CA ARG A 19 -4.37 31.07 35.63
C ARG A 19 -3.92 29.82 34.88
N VAL A 20 -3.02 29.96 33.90
CA VAL A 20 -2.58 28.84 33.05
C VAL A 20 -1.35 28.14 33.62
N LEU A 21 -0.33 28.92 33.98
CA LEU A 21 0.97 28.41 34.43
C LEU A 21 1.01 28.18 35.95
N ARG A 22 0.04 28.73 36.69
CA ARG A 22 -0.14 28.57 38.13
C ARG A 22 -0.57 27.13 38.45
N GLY A 23 0.40 26.25 38.59
CA GLY A 23 0.20 24.83 38.89
C GLY A 23 1.18 23.90 38.17
N LEU A 24 1.81 24.35 37.08
CA LEU A 24 2.83 23.57 36.36
C LEU A 24 4.05 23.21 37.24
N PRO A 25 4.60 24.12 38.08
CA PRO A 25 5.70 23.76 38.98
C PRO A 25 5.31 22.66 39.98
N SER A 26 4.08 22.68 40.47
CA SER A 26 3.53 21.65 41.36
C SER A 26 3.36 20.28 40.66
N ASN A 27 3.37 20.26 39.32
CA ASN A 27 3.30 19.07 38.47
C ASN A 27 4.68 18.67 37.90
N GLY A 28 5.78 19.24 38.42
CA GLY A 28 7.15 18.90 38.01
C GLY A 28 7.66 19.64 36.77
N TYR A 29 6.92 20.65 36.32
CA TYR A 29 7.21 21.44 35.13
C TYR A 29 7.69 22.86 35.47
N GLU A 30 8.91 23.19 35.07
CA GLU A 30 9.36 24.57 34.90
C GLU A 30 8.86 25.12 33.55
N TYR A 31 8.68 26.44 33.47
CA TYR A 31 8.18 27.08 32.26
C TYR A 31 9.04 28.29 31.88
N TRP A 32 9.24 28.48 30.58
CA TRP A 32 10.04 29.58 30.03
C TRP A 32 9.11 30.56 29.31
N LEU A 33 9.03 31.79 29.83
CA LEU A 33 8.28 32.91 29.25
C LEU A 33 9.27 33.85 28.57
N ALA A 34 9.59 33.63 27.30
CA ALA A 34 10.57 34.45 26.61
C ALA A 34 9.94 35.78 26.18
N ARG A 35 10.39 36.91 26.77
CA ARG A 35 10.70 38.18 26.04
C ARG A 35 11.82 39.03 26.67
N PRO A 36 12.17 39.01 27.97
CA PRO A 36 13.33 39.77 28.48
C PRO A 36 14.56 38.95 28.91
N GLN A 37 14.56 37.61 28.84
CA GLN A 37 15.73 36.80 29.27
C GLN A 37 16.67 36.38 28.14
N VAL A 38 16.32 36.65 26.88
CA VAL A 38 17.24 36.63 25.73
C VAL A 38 17.76 38.06 25.47
N ALA A 39 18.08 38.80 26.53
CA ALA A 39 18.69 40.12 26.41
C ALA A 39 20.21 39.94 26.29
N GLY A 40 20.71 39.78 25.07
CA GLY A 40 22.16 39.81 24.80
C GLY A 40 22.66 39.14 23.53
N ALA A 41 21.84 38.36 22.82
CA ALA A 41 22.24 37.71 21.57
C ALA A 41 21.23 38.03 20.47
N ASP A 42 21.72 38.32 19.27
CA ASP A 42 20.94 38.53 18.06
C ASP A 42 19.70 37.63 18.00
N ALA A 43 18.53 38.23 17.77
CA ALA A 43 17.25 37.54 17.57
C ALA A 43 17.22 36.78 16.23
N SER A 44 18.23 35.95 16.00
CA SER A 44 18.24 34.96 14.93
C SER A 44 17.28 33.83 15.32
N GLY A 45 16.47 33.34 14.37
CA GLY A 45 15.55 32.21 14.60
C GLY A 45 16.23 30.95 15.15
N HIS A 46 17.57 30.87 15.09
CA HIS A 46 18.37 29.77 15.61
C HIS A 46 18.32 29.65 17.15
N ALA A 47 18.35 30.76 17.90
CA ALA A 47 18.36 30.73 19.37
C ALA A 47 17.00 30.28 19.94
N ILE A 48 15.90 30.70 19.30
CA ILE A 48 14.54 30.30 19.67
C ILE A 48 14.33 28.81 19.40
N VAL A 49 14.80 28.31 18.25
CA VAL A 49 14.77 26.87 17.91
C VAL A 49 15.57 26.05 18.91
N GLN A 50 16.75 26.53 19.35
CA GLN A 50 17.52 25.84 20.38
C GLN A 50 16.80 25.79 21.74
N ALA A 51 16.13 26.88 22.15
CA ALA A 51 15.36 26.91 23.39
C ALA A 51 14.14 25.98 23.34
N MET A 52 13.37 25.97 22.25
CA MET A 52 12.25 25.03 22.05
C MET A 52 12.72 23.58 22.09
N ASN A 53 13.91 23.30 21.54
CA ASN A 53 14.50 21.96 21.52
C ASN A 53 14.93 21.43 22.90
N GLN A 54 15.16 22.33 23.86
CA GLN A 54 15.51 21.97 25.25
C GLN A 54 14.26 21.74 26.12
N CYS A 55 13.06 21.99 25.60
CA CYS A 55 11.79 21.80 26.29
C CYS A 55 11.10 20.50 25.86
N GLN A 56 10.31 19.92 26.77
CA GLN A 56 9.58 18.66 26.56
C GLN A 56 8.25 18.85 25.82
N ALA A 57 7.66 20.04 25.92
CA ALA A 57 6.48 20.43 25.16
C ALA A 57 6.48 21.94 24.89
N VAL A 58 5.74 22.34 23.86
CA VAL A 58 5.52 23.75 23.53
C VAL A 58 4.03 24.07 23.68
N LEU A 59 3.73 25.10 24.47
CA LEU A 59 2.39 25.63 24.67
C LEU A 59 2.18 26.85 23.77
N ILE A 60 1.14 26.83 22.94
CA ILE A 60 0.78 27.95 22.07
C ILE A 60 -0.46 28.64 22.63
N ILE A 61 -0.31 29.89 23.05
CA ILE A 61 -1.38 30.64 23.69
C ILE A 61 -2.19 31.39 22.65
N LEU A 62 -3.45 30.99 22.43
CA LEU A 62 -4.35 31.67 21.51
C LEU A 62 -5.14 32.78 22.20
N SER A 63 -4.91 34.01 21.70
CA SER A 63 -5.58 35.24 22.12
C SER A 63 -5.61 36.23 20.94
N PRO A 64 -6.51 37.23 20.94
CA PRO A 64 -6.49 38.33 19.98
C PRO A 64 -5.13 39.09 19.97
N ALA A 65 -4.49 39.21 21.13
CA ALA A 65 -3.19 39.86 21.25
C ALA A 65 -2.07 39.10 20.52
N LEU A 66 -2.10 37.77 20.50
CA LEU A 66 -1.18 36.94 19.73
C LEU A 66 -1.25 37.27 18.23
N LEU A 67 -2.45 37.45 17.71
CA LEU A 67 -2.72 37.70 16.29
C LEU A 67 -2.37 39.13 15.85
N ALA A 68 -2.40 40.07 16.79
CA ALA A 68 -1.95 41.44 16.57
C ALA A 68 -0.42 41.55 16.52
N SER A 69 0.32 40.56 17.04
CA SER A 69 1.78 40.56 17.12
C SER A 69 2.41 39.71 16.02
N THR A 70 3.32 40.28 15.23
CA THR A 70 3.98 39.56 14.12
C THR A 70 5.04 38.56 14.58
N VAL A 71 5.69 38.82 15.72
CA VAL A 71 6.80 37.98 16.22
C VAL A 71 6.35 36.57 16.65
N PRO A 72 5.31 36.38 17.49
CA PRO A 72 4.82 35.05 17.89
C PRO A 72 4.28 34.21 16.74
N LEU A 73 3.76 34.83 15.67
CA LEU A 73 3.28 34.10 14.50
C LEU A 73 4.44 33.41 13.76
N GLY A 74 5.60 34.07 13.67
CA GLY A 74 6.82 33.43 13.15
C GLY A 74 7.32 32.28 14.03
N GLU A 75 7.21 32.41 15.36
CA GLU A 75 7.56 31.32 16.30
C GLU A 75 6.59 30.12 16.18
N ILE A 76 5.31 30.38 15.93
CA ILE A 76 4.30 29.32 15.67
C ILE A 76 4.65 28.55 14.40
N ASP A 77 5.01 29.25 13.32
CA ASP A 77 5.40 28.60 12.06
C ASP A 77 6.66 27.71 12.25
N ILE A 78 7.61 28.18 13.06
CA ILE A 78 8.80 27.41 13.45
C ILE A 78 8.41 26.18 14.28
N ALA A 79 7.53 26.34 15.28
CA ALA A 79 7.09 25.23 16.14
C ALA A 79 6.31 24.16 15.36
N LEU A 80 5.46 24.56 14.39
CA LEU A 80 4.67 23.65 13.55
C LEU A 80 5.50 22.90 12.50
N ALA A 81 6.73 23.33 12.24
CA ALA A 81 7.67 22.68 11.33
C ALA A 81 8.49 21.57 12.00
N ASP A 82 8.47 21.48 13.34
CA ASP A 82 9.22 20.51 14.14
C ASP A 82 8.33 19.37 14.69
N ARG A 83 8.93 18.25 15.14
CA ARG A 83 8.24 17.04 15.62
C ARG A 83 8.06 16.99 17.14
N ARG A 84 7.84 18.12 17.80
CA ARG A 84 7.64 18.20 19.26
C ARG A 84 6.18 18.07 19.64
N THR A 85 5.92 17.76 20.92
CA THR A 85 4.56 17.79 21.47
C THR A 85 4.08 19.24 21.55
N LEU A 86 3.13 19.59 20.70
CA LEU A 86 2.51 20.90 20.64
C LEU A 86 1.11 20.84 21.27
N ILE A 87 0.82 21.78 22.16
CA ILE A 87 -0.48 21.88 22.82
C ILE A 87 -1.00 23.30 22.67
N VAL A 88 -2.23 23.43 22.21
CA VAL A 88 -2.90 24.72 22.06
C VAL A 88 -3.61 25.06 23.36
N VAL A 89 -3.39 26.27 23.88
CA VAL A 89 -4.08 26.79 25.05
C VAL A 89 -4.83 28.04 24.62
N GLN A 90 -6.15 27.96 24.52
CA GLN A 90 -6.96 29.12 24.15
C GLN A 90 -7.40 29.85 25.41
N ILE A 91 -7.10 31.15 25.50
CA ILE A 91 -7.41 31.96 26.68
C ILE A 91 -8.46 33.05 26.40
N ALA A 92 -8.75 33.31 25.13
CA ALA A 92 -9.80 34.22 24.69
C ALA A 92 -10.48 33.67 23.44
N ALA A 93 -11.76 34.04 23.24
CA ALA A 93 -12.44 33.75 21.99
C ALA A 93 -11.74 34.50 20.85
N LEU A 94 -11.63 33.84 19.71
CA LEU A 94 -11.14 34.42 18.46
C LEU A 94 -12.32 34.51 17.50
N ASP A 95 -12.47 35.64 16.81
CA ASP A 95 -13.45 35.75 15.74
C ASP A 95 -13.00 35.00 14.46
N GLU A 96 -13.89 34.88 13.46
CA GLU A 96 -13.58 34.13 12.23
C GLU A 96 -12.44 34.75 11.41
N GLN A 97 -12.31 36.09 11.41
CA GLN A 97 -11.25 36.78 10.68
C GLN A 97 -9.91 36.60 11.39
N GLU A 98 -9.91 36.65 12.72
CA GLU A 98 -8.79 36.36 13.60
C GLU A 98 -8.33 34.90 13.46
N ALA A 99 -9.25 33.95 13.49
CA ALA A 99 -8.96 32.52 13.36
C ALA A 99 -8.40 32.15 11.97
N ALA A 100 -8.86 32.84 10.91
CA ALA A 100 -8.38 32.63 9.54
C ALA A 100 -6.90 33.05 9.33
N ARG A 101 -6.34 33.86 10.24
CA ARG A 101 -4.93 34.28 10.19
C ARG A 101 -3.97 33.24 10.77
N LEU A 102 -4.48 32.16 11.39
CA LEU A 102 -3.66 31.09 11.96
C LEU A 102 -3.53 29.90 10.99
N PRO A 103 -2.38 29.21 10.97
CA PRO A 103 -2.20 28.03 10.14
C PRO A 103 -3.23 26.93 10.43
N ALA A 104 -3.79 26.33 9.39
CA ALA A 104 -4.81 25.28 9.52
C ALA A 104 -4.36 24.07 10.39
N ARG A 105 -3.05 23.77 10.37
CA ARG A 105 -2.42 22.71 11.17
C ARG A 105 -2.50 22.96 12.68
N LEU A 106 -2.71 24.20 13.12
CA LEU A 106 -2.79 24.53 14.54
C LEU A 106 -4.12 24.06 15.16
N TRP A 107 -5.20 24.03 14.36
CA TRP A 107 -6.55 23.68 14.83
C TRP A 107 -6.78 22.18 15.02
N VAL A 108 -5.89 21.33 14.49
CA VAL A 108 -5.94 19.87 14.67
C VAL A 108 -5.10 19.38 15.85
N LEU A 109 -4.40 20.29 16.53
CA LEU A 109 -3.59 19.97 17.71
C LEU A 109 -4.47 19.79 18.96
N PRO A 110 -4.00 19.01 19.95
CA PRO A 110 -4.68 18.91 21.24
C PRO A 110 -4.82 20.28 21.90
N LYS A 111 -6.01 20.57 22.44
CA LYS A 111 -6.39 21.91 22.91
C LYS A 111 -6.93 21.90 24.33
N ALA A 112 -6.46 22.82 25.17
CA ALA A 112 -7.05 23.20 26.44
C ALA A 112 -7.66 24.60 26.34
N ASP A 113 -8.88 24.79 26.85
CA ASP A 113 -9.66 26.01 26.62
C ASP A 113 -10.04 26.70 27.94
N PHE A 114 -9.48 27.88 28.16
CA PHE A 114 -9.59 28.70 29.37
C PHE A 114 -10.55 29.91 29.20
N THR A 115 -11.38 29.90 28.17
CA THR A 115 -12.27 31.02 27.82
C THR A 115 -13.43 31.27 28.79
N ALA A 116 -13.72 30.36 29.72
CA ALA A 116 -14.78 30.51 30.73
C ALA A 116 -14.29 30.16 32.15
N GLU A 117 -14.78 30.89 33.17
CA GLU A 117 -14.37 30.70 34.58
C GLU A 117 -14.71 29.30 35.14
N GLU A 118 -15.88 28.74 34.85
CA GLU A 118 -16.24 27.38 35.28
C GLU A 118 -15.47 26.28 34.52
N GLY A 119 -14.96 26.61 33.33
CA GLY A 119 -14.17 25.70 32.49
C GLY A 119 -12.68 25.64 32.87
N GLU A 120 -12.20 26.55 33.71
CA GLU A 120 -10.78 26.67 34.04
C GLU A 120 -10.21 25.40 34.70
N GLU A 121 -10.92 24.82 35.66
CA GLU A 121 -10.45 23.60 36.34
C GLU A 121 -10.45 22.38 35.42
N GLN A 122 -11.40 22.32 34.47
CA GLN A 122 -11.43 21.29 33.43
C GLN A 122 -10.27 21.48 32.43
N ALA A 123 -10.01 22.73 32.04
CA ALA A 123 -8.90 23.10 31.16
C ALA A 123 -7.54 22.76 31.79
N LYS A 124 -7.37 23.01 33.10
CA LYS A 124 -6.17 22.61 33.86
C LYS A 124 -5.99 21.10 33.88
N ARG A 125 -7.05 20.31 34.09
CA ARG A 125 -7.00 18.84 34.05
C ARG A 125 -6.66 18.31 32.67
N LEU A 126 -7.27 18.89 31.63
CA LEU A 126 -7.01 18.53 30.25
C LEU A 126 -5.57 18.86 29.86
N LEU A 127 -5.08 20.06 30.20
CA LEU A 127 -3.69 20.46 29.98
C LEU A 127 -2.72 19.51 30.67
N ALA A 128 -2.99 19.09 31.91
CA ALA A 128 -2.17 18.12 32.63
C ALA A 128 -2.15 16.73 31.97
N GLY A 129 -3.27 16.26 31.41
CA GLY A 129 -3.34 14.99 30.69
C GLY A 129 -2.71 15.01 29.29
N LEU A 130 -2.57 16.19 28.70
CA LEU A 130 -1.91 16.41 27.42
C LEU A 130 -0.39 16.59 27.56
N LEU A 131 0.07 17.05 28.72
CA LEU A 131 1.50 17.16 29.00
C LEU A 131 2.14 15.77 29.18
N PRO A 132 3.36 15.57 28.67
CA PRO A 132 4.06 14.29 28.84
C PRO A 132 4.28 13.95 30.34
N PRO A 133 4.52 12.69 30.71
CA PRO A 133 4.88 12.36 32.09
C PRO A 133 6.29 12.88 32.41
N VAL A 134 6.46 13.55 33.57
CA VAL A 134 7.79 13.93 34.06
C VAL A 134 8.57 12.66 34.41
N GLY A 135 9.55 12.29 33.58
CA GLY A 135 10.43 11.13 33.81
C GLY A 135 10.68 10.20 32.62
N SER A 136 10.18 10.48 31.41
CA SER A 136 10.45 9.65 30.22
C SER A 136 11.81 9.92 29.53
N GLY A 137 12.68 10.74 30.14
CA GLY A 137 14.07 10.93 29.74
C GLY A 137 14.94 11.00 31.00
N GLY A 138 15.99 10.18 31.06
CA GLY A 138 16.76 9.93 32.27
C GLY A 138 17.38 11.18 32.89
N PHE A 139 16.83 11.64 34.01
CA PHE A 139 17.51 12.19 35.18
C PHE A 139 16.56 11.99 36.38
N GLU A 140 17.01 11.28 37.42
CA GLU A 140 16.23 11.07 38.64
C GLU A 140 16.03 12.38 39.41
N THR A 141 14.82 12.60 39.96
CA THR A 141 14.64 12.94 41.39
C THR A 141 13.16 12.97 41.82
N ARG A 142 12.96 12.73 43.13
CA ARG A 142 11.79 12.22 43.86
C ARG A 142 10.46 13.00 43.75
N VAL A 143 9.37 12.23 43.74
CA VAL A 143 7.97 12.67 43.89
C VAL A 143 7.68 13.05 45.36
N PRO A 144 7.10 14.24 45.65
CA PRO A 144 6.66 14.62 47.00
C PRO A 144 5.54 13.71 47.51
N ALA A 145 5.52 13.43 48.82
CA ALA A 145 4.58 12.50 49.49
C ALA A 145 3.08 12.82 49.33
N ASN A 146 2.72 13.92 48.66
CA ASN A 146 1.36 14.44 48.59
C ASN A 146 0.84 14.55 47.13
N ALA A 147 1.59 14.10 46.13
CA ALA A 147 1.18 14.17 44.73
C ALA A 147 0.21 13.02 44.38
N ARG A 148 -0.99 13.35 43.86
CA ARG A 148 -1.96 12.35 43.40
C ARG A 148 -1.74 12.01 41.93
N ARG A 149 -1.68 10.71 41.64
CA ARG A 149 -1.54 10.11 40.30
C ARG A 149 -2.88 10.15 39.55
N ILE A 150 -2.86 10.40 38.24
CA ILE A 150 -4.02 10.22 37.34
C ILE A 150 -4.06 8.74 36.90
N GLU A 151 -5.23 8.12 36.95
CA GLU A 151 -5.45 6.68 36.70
C GLU A 151 -5.84 6.36 35.25
N TRP A 152 -5.48 5.16 34.79
CA TRP A 152 -5.86 4.60 33.48
C TRP A 152 -7.37 4.35 33.41
N ASN A 153 -7.98 4.56 32.24
CA ASN A 153 -9.42 4.31 32.03
C ASN A 153 -9.67 3.48 30.75
N GLU A 154 -10.25 2.30 30.94
CA GLU A 154 -10.52 1.30 29.90
C GLU A 154 -11.57 1.74 28.88
N GLU A 155 -12.58 2.52 29.29
CA GLU A 155 -13.65 3.00 28.40
C GLU A 155 -13.11 4.02 27.39
N ILE A 156 -12.24 4.93 27.84
CA ILE A 156 -11.59 5.91 26.98
C ILE A 156 -10.68 5.21 25.96
N PHE A 157 -9.92 4.21 26.39
CA PHE A 157 -9.09 3.40 25.49
C PHE A 157 -9.95 2.66 24.45
N THR A 158 -10.99 1.97 24.91
CA THR A 158 -11.95 1.21 24.10
C THR A 158 -12.58 2.08 23.01
N ALA A 159 -12.91 3.34 23.33
CA ALA A 159 -13.49 4.32 22.42
C ALA A 159 -12.46 4.91 21.44
N ALA A 160 -11.24 5.17 21.91
CA ALA A 160 -10.15 5.65 21.06
C ALA A 160 -9.75 4.60 20.02
N LEU A 161 -9.60 3.34 20.43
CA LEU A 161 -9.29 2.23 19.53
C LEU A 161 -10.40 2.05 18.50
N ALA A 162 -11.67 2.07 18.93
CA ALA A 162 -12.82 1.99 18.03
C ALA A 162 -12.84 3.12 16.98
N ARG A 163 -12.49 4.34 17.40
CA ARG A 163 -12.46 5.51 16.50
C ARG A 163 -11.30 5.43 15.52
N ALA A 164 -10.14 4.98 15.96
CA ALA A 164 -8.98 4.79 15.09
C ALA A 164 -9.25 3.70 14.03
N THR A 165 -9.80 2.56 14.46
CA THR A 165 -10.10 1.45 13.56
C THR A 165 -11.22 1.80 12.57
N ALA A 166 -12.30 2.46 13.03
CA ALA A 166 -13.41 2.89 12.16
C ALA A 166 -13.03 4.00 11.15
N ARG A 167 -11.92 4.71 11.36
CA ARG A 167 -11.38 5.72 10.44
C ARG A 167 -10.27 5.19 9.54
N HIS A 168 -9.94 3.91 9.65
CA HIS A 168 -8.77 3.30 9.02
C HIS A 168 -7.46 4.08 9.34
N ASP A 169 -7.39 4.64 10.55
CA ASP A 169 -6.21 5.34 11.06
C ASP A 169 -5.27 4.32 11.70
N HIS A 170 -4.52 3.64 10.84
CA HIS A 170 -3.62 2.56 11.23
C HIS A 170 -2.52 3.01 12.19
N VAL A 171 -2.04 4.25 12.06
CA VAL A 171 -1.00 4.81 12.92
C VAL A 171 -1.53 5.04 14.33
N SER A 172 -2.73 5.62 14.47
CA SER A 172 -3.35 5.81 15.78
C SER A 172 -3.76 4.48 16.41
N ALA A 173 -4.28 3.53 15.63
CA ALA A 173 -4.66 2.21 16.15
C ALA A 173 -3.43 1.44 16.65
N GLU A 174 -2.30 1.51 15.93
CA GLU A 174 -1.03 0.92 16.35
C GLU A 174 -0.46 1.58 17.61
N ALA A 175 -0.43 2.91 17.66
CA ALA A 175 0.04 3.65 18.83
C ALA A 175 -0.80 3.34 20.09
N LEU A 176 -2.11 3.18 19.93
CA LEU A 176 -3.00 2.75 21.03
C LEU A 176 -2.69 1.32 21.48
N VAL A 177 -2.51 0.39 20.53
CA VAL A 177 -2.14 -1.00 20.87
C VAL A 177 -0.78 -1.03 21.60
N ASP A 178 0.19 -0.24 21.19
CA ASP A 178 1.47 -0.12 21.91
C ASP A 178 1.33 0.47 23.31
N ALA A 179 0.48 1.49 23.46
CA ALA A 179 0.20 2.10 24.76
C ALA A 179 -0.40 1.09 25.74
N ILE A 180 -1.38 0.27 25.32
CA ILE A 180 -1.97 -0.74 26.20
C ILE A 180 -1.03 -1.92 26.45
N VAL A 181 -0.25 -2.37 25.46
CA VAL A 181 0.75 -3.43 25.65
C VAL A 181 1.77 -2.99 26.71
N SER A 182 2.23 -1.73 26.65
CA SER A 182 3.13 -1.15 27.64
C SER A 182 2.48 -1.01 29.03
N HIS A 183 1.21 -0.57 29.08
CA HIS A 183 0.44 -0.45 30.31
C HIS A 183 0.26 -1.81 31.03
N LEU A 184 -0.08 -2.86 30.28
CA LEU A 184 -0.35 -4.19 30.83
C LEU A 184 0.90 -4.87 31.40
N LYS A 185 2.10 -4.58 30.89
CA LYS A 185 3.36 -5.11 31.45
C LYS A 185 3.58 -4.72 32.92
N HIS A 186 3.00 -3.61 33.35
CA HIS A 186 3.22 -3.04 34.69
C HIS A 186 1.96 -3.06 35.56
N ARG A 187 0.89 -3.71 35.09
CA ARG A 187 -0.39 -3.80 35.80
C ARG A 187 -0.40 -5.04 36.73
N PRO A 188 -0.78 -4.91 38.01
CA PRO A 188 -0.72 -6.02 38.95
C PRO A 188 -1.91 -7.00 38.89
N TYR A 189 -2.90 -6.77 38.03
CA TYR A 189 -4.12 -7.59 37.91
C TYR A 189 -4.56 -7.74 36.46
N ALA A 190 -5.34 -8.79 36.20
CA ALA A 190 -5.85 -9.13 34.87
C ALA A 190 -6.66 -8.00 34.24
N TYR A 191 -6.51 -7.85 32.93
CA TYR A 191 -7.29 -6.89 32.16
C TYR A 191 -8.76 -7.31 32.08
N PRO A 192 -9.73 -6.39 32.21
CA PRO A 192 -11.15 -6.72 32.20
C PRO A 192 -11.58 -7.43 30.91
N ALA A 193 -12.14 -8.64 31.06
CA ALA A 193 -12.42 -9.53 29.94
C ALA A 193 -13.48 -8.98 28.97
N GLN A 194 -14.47 -8.22 29.47
CA GLN A 194 -15.49 -7.58 28.65
C GLN A 194 -14.90 -6.54 27.68
N HIS A 195 -13.96 -5.71 28.15
CA HIS A 195 -13.27 -4.73 27.32
C HIS A 195 -12.37 -5.41 26.30
N ALA A 196 -11.62 -6.43 26.73
CA ALA A 196 -10.79 -7.24 25.85
C ALA A 196 -11.60 -7.88 24.71
N TYR A 197 -12.73 -8.50 25.04
CA TYR A 197 -13.61 -9.12 24.05
C TYR A 197 -14.13 -8.10 23.04
N ASN A 198 -14.58 -6.94 23.51
CA ASN A 198 -15.08 -5.87 22.65
C ASN A 198 -14.01 -5.30 21.72
N ASP A 199 -12.79 -5.09 22.22
CA ASP A 199 -11.69 -4.56 21.42
C ASP A 199 -11.19 -5.57 20.39
N LEU A 200 -11.07 -6.84 20.77
CA LEU A 200 -10.74 -7.92 19.82
C LEU A 200 -11.80 -8.08 18.73
N GLN A 201 -13.09 -7.95 19.05
CA GLN A 201 -14.17 -7.99 18.05
C GLN A 201 -14.11 -6.81 17.07
N LYS A 202 -13.74 -5.60 17.52
CA LYS A 202 -13.54 -4.45 16.62
C LYS A 202 -12.36 -4.69 15.69
N LEU A 203 -11.23 -5.13 16.23
CA LEU A 203 -10.05 -5.46 15.43
C LEU A 203 -10.35 -6.59 14.42
N ARG A 204 -11.15 -7.58 14.82
CA ARG A 204 -11.61 -8.68 13.96
C ARG A 204 -12.49 -8.20 12.81
N ARG A 205 -13.47 -7.31 13.07
CA ARG A 205 -14.35 -6.74 12.03
C ARG A 205 -13.55 -5.97 10.98
N GLU A 206 -12.55 -5.21 11.41
CA GLU A 206 -11.64 -4.46 10.52
C GLU A 206 -10.50 -5.31 9.94
N ARG A 207 -10.49 -6.63 10.20
CA ARG A 207 -9.44 -7.57 9.76
C ARG A 207 -8.01 -7.16 10.17
N ALA A 208 -7.87 -6.43 11.27
CA ALA A 208 -6.60 -5.99 11.84
C ALA A 208 -5.94 -7.12 12.67
N PHE A 209 -5.72 -8.29 12.05
CA PHE A 209 -5.34 -9.51 12.77
C PHE A 209 -3.98 -9.44 13.46
N GLU A 210 -3.03 -8.65 12.95
CA GLU A 210 -1.74 -8.44 13.62
C GLU A 210 -1.87 -7.59 14.90
N LEU A 211 -2.69 -6.54 14.85
CA LEU A 211 -3.03 -5.75 16.03
C LEU A 211 -3.85 -6.58 17.04
N MET A 212 -4.79 -7.39 16.53
CA MET A 212 -5.60 -8.32 17.32
C MET A 212 -4.71 -9.36 18.05
N ARG A 213 -3.67 -9.85 17.38
CA ARG A 213 -2.70 -10.78 17.94
C ARG A 213 -1.87 -10.12 19.05
N ARG A 214 -1.23 -8.97 18.79
CA ARG A 214 -0.43 -8.22 19.80
C ARG A 214 -1.26 -7.85 21.02
N TYR A 215 -2.49 -7.36 20.81
CA TYR A 215 -3.43 -7.01 21.88
C TYR A 215 -3.84 -8.25 22.69
N GLY A 216 -4.28 -9.32 22.01
CA GLY A 216 -4.74 -10.55 22.64
C GLY A 216 -3.65 -11.25 23.45
N GLU A 217 -2.42 -11.25 22.94
CA GLU A 217 -1.24 -11.79 23.63
C GLU A 217 -0.98 -11.05 24.95
N ALA A 218 -0.96 -9.72 24.92
CA ALA A 218 -0.74 -8.90 26.13
C ALA A 218 -1.89 -9.04 27.14
N VAL A 219 -3.13 -9.12 26.68
CA VAL A 219 -4.30 -9.34 27.56
C VAL A 219 -4.25 -10.70 28.24
N ILE A 220 -3.95 -11.79 27.49
CA ILE A 220 -3.83 -13.12 28.08
C ILE A 220 -2.65 -13.19 29.04
N ALA A 221 -1.52 -12.56 28.70
CA ALA A 221 -0.35 -12.45 29.58
C ALA A 221 -0.68 -11.71 30.90
N SER A 222 -1.59 -10.74 30.87
CA SER A 222 -2.05 -10.03 32.08
C SER A 222 -2.83 -10.92 33.07
N GLY A 223 -3.30 -12.10 32.62
CA GLY A 223 -4.06 -13.04 33.45
C GLY A 223 -5.53 -13.19 33.08
N THR A 224 -6.02 -12.54 32.02
CA THR A 224 -7.39 -12.73 31.52
C THR A 224 -7.56 -14.15 30.96
N ARG A 225 -8.65 -14.85 31.31
CA ARG A 225 -8.86 -16.28 30.97
C ARG A 225 -10.19 -16.61 30.31
N GLN A 226 -11.06 -15.62 30.03
CA GLN A 226 -12.38 -15.87 29.45
C GLN A 226 -12.31 -16.53 28.06
N ASP A 227 -13.15 -17.54 27.82
CA ASP A 227 -13.14 -18.36 26.59
C ASP A 227 -13.27 -17.55 25.31
N GLY A 228 -14.20 -16.60 25.25
CA GLY A 228 -14.40 -15.77 24.05
C GLY A 228 -13.17 -14.93 23.69
N VAL A 229 -12.39 -14.47 24.69
CA VAL A 229 -11.12 -13.75 24.46
C VAL A 229 -10.05 -14.70 23.96
N ARG A 230 -9.95 -15.90 24.55
CA ARG A 230 -9.00 -16.95 24.12
C ARG A 230 -9.31 -17.43 22.70
N ARG A 231 -10.58 -17.65 22.35
CA ARG A 231 -11.01 -18.04 21.01
C ARG A 231 -10.67 -16.98 19.97
N LEU A 232 -10.96 -15.70 20.25
CA LEU A 232 -10.64 -14.60 19.35
C LEU A 232 -9.12 -14.46 19.14
N PHE A 233 -8.33 -14.62 20.20
CA PHE A 233 -6.88 -14.68 20.08
C PHE A 233 -6.41 -15.90 19.26
N GLY A 234 -6.99 -17.08 19.47
CA GLY A 234 -6.77 -18.27 18.65
C GLY A 234 -7.05 -18.02 17.18
N GLN A 235 -8.13 -17.30 16.85
CA GLN A 235 -8.42 -16.89 15.48
C GLN A 235 -7.36 -15.94 14.92
N ALA A 236 -6.90 -14.94 15.69
CA ALA A 236 -5.82 -14.03 15.27
C ALA A 236 -4.53 -14.79 14.96
N LEU A 237 -4.19 -15.82 15.76
CA LEU A 237 -3.05 -16.69 15.52
C LEU A 237 -3.20 -17.49 14.20
N ILE A 238 -4.39 -18.02 13.91
CA ILE A 238 -4.65 -18.71 12.62
C ILE A 238 -4.42 -17.77 11.43
N GLU A 239 -5.01 -16.56 11.48
CA GLU A 239 -4.93 -15.60 10.37
C GLU A 239 -3.54 -14.97 10.21
N THR A 240 -2.67 -15.07 11.23
CA THR A 240 -1.25 -14.64 11.18
C THR A 240 -0.28 -15.80 10.97
N GLY A 241 -0.78 -17.01 10.67
CA GLY A 241 0.04 -18.18 10.32
C GLY A 241 0.64 -18.95 11.50
N GLN A 242 0.22 -18.67 12.74
CA GLN A 242 0.71 -19.30 13.97
C GLN A 242 -0.18 -20.47 14.40
N TYR A 243 -0.15 -21.55 13.61
CA TYR A 243 -1.09 -22.67 13.75
C TYR A 243 -0.91 -23.51 15.03
N ASP A 244 0.32 -23.87 15.44
CA ASP A 244 0.52 -24.67 16.66
C ASP A 244 0.13 -23.90 17.94
N PRO A 245 0.50 -22.61 18.10
CA PRO A 245 -0.05 -21.78 19.17
C PRO A 245 -1.58 -21.71 19.14
N ALA A 246 -2.19 -21.56 17.97
CA ALA A 246 -3.66 -21.53 17.85
C ALA A 246 -4.30 -22.83 18.33
N LEU A 247 -3.78 -23.99 17.90
CA LEU A 247 -4.28 -25.30 18.33
C LEU A 247 -4.19 -25.47 19.86
N ARG A 248 -3.07 -25.08 20.48
CA ARG A 248 -2.93 -25.14 21.95
C ARG A 248 -3.99 -24.31 22.67
N VAL A 249 -4.22 -23.08 22.22
CA VAL A 249 -5.22 -22.19 22.83
C VAL A 249 -6.63 -22.73 22.64
N LEU A 250 -6.99 -23.17 21.43
CA LEU A 250 -8.33 -23.67 21.12
C LEU A 250 -8.61 -25.02 21.80
N GLN A 251 -7.64 -25.93 21.84
CA GLN A 251 -7.77 -27.21 22.54
C GLN A 251 -7.99 -27.00 24.04
N SER A 252 -7.33 -26.00 24.64
CA SER A 252 -7.55 -25.67 26.06
C SER A 252 -8.98 -25.22 26.38
N ILE A 253 -9.74 -24.72 25.39
CA ILE A 253 -11.17 -24.40 25.54
C ILE A 253 -12.01 -25.67 25.42
N ILE A 254 -11.65 -26.56 24.49
CA ILE A 254 -12.37 -27.83 24.26
C ILE A 254 -12.23 -28.78 25.46
N ASP A 255 -11.04 -28.79 26.08
CA ASP A 255 -10.73 -29.64 27.24
C ASP A 255 -11.27 -29.05 28.57
N ASP A 256 -11.77 -27.81 28.57
CA ASP A 256 -12.32 -27.18 29.77
C ASP A 256 -13.77 -27.64 30.02
N PRO A 257 -14.04 -28.39 31.11
CA PRO A 257 -15.38 -28.90 31.39
C PRO A 257 -16.40 -27.80 31.70
N ASN A 258 -15.95 -26.57 31.94
CA ASN A 258 -16.80 -25.41 32.24
C ASN A 258 -16.98 -24.49 31.03
N ALA A 259 -16.37 -24.79 29.88
CA ALA A 259 -16.55 -24.00 28.68
C ALA A 259 -18.02 -23.97 28.27
N SER A 260 -18.49 -22.80 27.83
CA SER A 260 -19.86 -22.71 27.33
C SER A 260 -20.01 -23.57 26.08
N ARG A 261 -21.18 -24.22 25.93
CA ARG A 261 -21.48 -25.08 24.78
C ARG A 261 -21.18 -24.38 23.45
N GLN A 262 -21.54 -23.09 23.34
CA GLN A 262 -21.28 -22.27 22.16
C GLN A 262 -19.77 -22.09 21.87
N GLU A 263 -18.98 -21.74 22.88
CA GLU A 263 -17.54 -21.50 22.71
C GLU A 263 -16.77 -22.80 22.41
N LEU A 264 -17.25 -23.94 22.94
CA LEU A 264 -16.71 -25.27 22.63
C LEU A 264 -16.90 -25.63 21.15
N PHE A 265 -18.10 -25.43 20.58
CA PHE A 265 -18.36 -25.69 19.16
C PHE A 265 -17.58 -24.75 18.25
N GLU A 266 -17.54 -23.46 18.57
CA GLU A 266 -16.74 -22.47 17.83
C GLU A 266 -15.24 -22.80 17.86
N ALA A 267 -14.72 -23.25 19.01
CA ALA A 267 -13.33 -23.68 19.13
C ALA A 267 -13.03 -24.92 18.27
N ARG A 268 -13.92 -25.94 18.26
CA ARG A 268 -13.80 -27.13 17.40
C ARG A 268 -13.79 -26.76 15.92
N GLY A 269 -14.67 -25.86 15.49
CA GLY A 269 -14.69 -25.37 14.11
C GLY A 269 -13.42 -24.58 13.72
N LEU A 270 -12.81 -23.84 14.64
CA LEU A 270 -11.51 -23.18 14.42
C LEU A 270 -10.33 -24.16 14.41
N VAL A 271 -10.39 -25.26 15.17
CA VAL A 271 -9.43 -26.37 15.06
C VAL A 271 -9.51 -26.97 13.65
N GLY A 272 -10.72 -27.27 13.16
CA GLY A 272 -10.92 -27.72 11.78
C GLY A 272 -10.38 -26.72 10.74
N ARG A 273 -10.58 -25.41 10.97
CA ARG A 273 -10.05 -24.34 10.10
C ARG A 273 -8.52 -24.32 10.08
N THR A 274 -7.90 -24.58 11.22
CA THR A 274 -6.43 -24.61 11.36
C THR A 274 -5.82 -25.72 10.51
N PHE A 275 -6.35 -26.95 10.64
CA PHE A 275 -5.90 -28.08 9.85
C PHE A 275 -6.21 -27.92 8.35
N LYS A 276 -7.41 -27.42 8.00
CA LYS A 276 -7.79 -27.09 6.63
C LYS A 276 -6.81 -26.09 6.00
N GLN A 277 -6.47 -25.01 6.71
CA GLN A 277 -5.58 -23.97 6.17
C GLN A 277 -4.15 -24.50 5.99
N ARG A 278 -3.65 -25.33 6.92
CA ARG A 278 -2.35 -25.99 6.76
C ARG A 278 -2.31 -26.90 5.53
N TYR A 279 -3.37 -27.67 5.29
CA TYR A 279 -3.51 -28.49 4.08
C TYR A 279 -3.50 -27.64 2.80
N VAL A 280 -4.36 -26.62 2.73
CA VAL A 280 -4.49 -25.76 1.55
C VAL A 280 -3.18 -25.07 1.18
N ASN A 281 -2.39 -24.67 2.18
CA ASN A 281 -1.10 -24.01 1.95
C ASN A 281 -0.02 -24.98 1.40
N ALA A 282 -0.12 -26.28 1.69
CA ALA A 282 0.88 -27.27 1.30
C ALA A 282 0.27 -28.67 1.07
N PRO A 283 -0.59 -28.85 0.06
CA PRO A 283 -1.36 -30.09 -0.14
C PRO A 283 -0.49 -31.29 -0.52
N ALA A 284 0.76 -31.04 -0.94
CA ALA A 284 1.75 -32.08 -1.30
C ALA A 284 2.78 -32.36 -0.19
N ALA A 285 2.67 -31.74 0.99
CA ALA A 285 3.61 -31.95 2.09
C ALA A 285 3.40 -33.33 2.77
N PRO A 286 4.45 -33.94 3.33
CA PRO A 286 4.32 -35.16 4.12
C PRO A 286 3.31 -34.97 5.27
N GLY A 287 2.31 -35.86 5.36
CA GLY A 287 1.24 -35.78 6.36
C GLY A 287 0.08 -34.82 6.03
N ALA A 288 0.05 -34.25 4.82
CA ALA A 288 -1.06 -33.39 4.37
C ALA A 288 -2.40 -34.13 4.34
N ASP A 289 -2.39 -35.41 3.99
CA ASP A 289 -3.57 -36.28 4.03
C ASP A 289 -4.17 -36.36 5.46
N GLU A 290 -3.32 -36.46 6.46
CA GLU A 290 -3.73 -36.50 7.86
C GLU A 290 -4.30 -35.16 8.35
N LEU A 291 -3.72 -34.03 7.91
CA LEU A 291 -4.28 -32.70 8.18
C LEU A 291 -5.70 -32.57 7.62
N LEU A 292 -5.94 -33.08 6.42
CA LEU A 292 -7.28 -33.02 5.82
C LEU A 292 -8.27 -33.94 6.55
N ARG A 293 -7.85 -35.13 7.00
CA ARG A 293 -8.67 -36.01 7.84
C ARG A 293 -9.03 -35.36 9.17
N GLN A 294 -8.09 -34.71 9.83
CA GLN A 294 -8.32 -34.00 11.10
C GLN A 294 -9.26 -32.80 10.92
N ALA A 295 -9.16 -32.08 9.80
CA ALA A 295 -10.09 -31.02 9.47
C ALA A 295 -11.53 -31.57 9.28
N ILE A 296 -11.67 -32.66 8.52
CA ILE A 296 -12.96 -33.33 8.29
C ILE A 296 -13.57 -33.80 9.61
N ALA A 297 -12.79 -34.50 10.45
CA ALA A 297 -13.26 -35.01 11.73
C ALA A 297 -13.72 -33.87 12.65
N ALA A 298 -12.94 -32.79 12.78
CA ALA A 298 -13.30 -31.65 13.63
C ALA A 298 -14.62 -30.97 13.18
N TYR A 299 -14.81 -30.80 11.87
CA TYR A 299 -16.03 -30.21 11.32
C TYR A 299 -17.23 -31.15 11.41
N GLU A 300 -17.07 -32.43 11.05
CA GLU A 300 -18.17 -33.39 11.04
C GLU A 300 -18.65 -33.70 12.45
N THR A 301 -17.75 -33.89 13.43
CA THR A 301 -18.14 -34.08 14.83
C THR A 301 -18.93 -32.88 15.36
N ALA A 302 -18.49 -31.66 15.06
CA ALA A 302 -19.21 -30.45 15.47
C ALA A 302 -20.60 -30.35 14.81
N TYR A 303 -20.74 -30.74 13.55
CA TYR A 303 -22.01 -30.72 12.83
C TYR A 303 -22.98 -31.82 13.31
N VAL A 304 -22.51 -33.05 13.53
CA VAL A 304 -23.35 -34.15 14.01
C VAL A 304 -23.94 -33.86 15.40
N GLU A 305 -23.15 -33.22 16.28
CA GLU A 305 -23.60 -32.85 17.62
C GLU A 305 -24.46 -31.57 17.67
N ASP A 306 -24.37 -30.71 16.65
CA ASP A 306 -25.18 -29.50 16.50
C ASP A 306 -25.59 -29.26 15.03
N PRO A 307 -26.57 -30.04 14.49
CA PRO A 307 -26.93 -29.99 13.07
C PRO A 307 -27.52 -28.65 12.61
N GLY A 308 -28.01 -27.83 13.55
CA GLY A 308 -28.50 -26.48 13.26
C GLY A 308 -27.39 -25.48 12.94
N ASN A 309 -26.12 -25.87 13.10
CA ASN A 309 -24.96 -25.04 12.84
C ASN A 309 -24.31 -25.37 11.50
N PHE A 310 -24.96 -24.90 10.42
CA PHE A 310 -24.68 -25.33 9.04
C PHE A 310 -23.25 -25.09 8.57
N TRP A 311 -22.54 -24.09 9.11
CA TRP A 311 -21.19 -23.76 8.65
C TRP A 311 -20.18 -24.89 8.92
N HIS A 312 -20.38 -25.70 9.97
CA HIS A 312 -19.55 -26.89 10.20
C HIS A 312 -19.79 -27.94 9.12
N GLY A 313 -21.04 -28.21 8.77
CA GLY A 313 -21.43 -29.22 7.79
C GLY A 313 -20.93 -28.90 6.37
N VAL A 314 -21.08 -27.66 5.91
CA VAL A 314 -20.59 -27.25 4.57
C VAL A 314 -19.05 -27.28 4.48
N ASN A 315 -18.35 -26.99 5.58
CA ASN A 315 -16.89 -27.12 5.63
C ASN A 315 -16.43 -28.58 5.64
N ALA A 316 -17.16 -29.47 6.34
CA ALA A 316 -16.91 -30.92 6.27
C ALA A 316 -17.09 -31.42 4.83
N ALA A 317 -18.23 -31.13 4.19
CA ALA A 317 -18.52 -31.52 2.81
C ALA A 317 -17.47 -30.98 1.81
N SER A 318 -17.07 -29.70 1.94
CA SER A 318 -16.05 -29.09 1.10
C SER A 318 -14.68 -29.77 1.24
N CYS A 319 -14.28 -30.12 2.47
CA CYS A 319 -13.02 -30.83 2.72
C CYS A 319 -13.06 -32.27 2.18
N MET A 320 -14.20 -32.95 2.29
CA MET A 320 -14.40 -34.30 1.74
C MET A 320 -14.32 -34.30 0.20
N LEU A 321 -14.97 -33.35 -0.48
CA LEU A 321 -14.87 -33.20 -1.94
C LEU A 321 -13.44 -32.85 -2.38
N ARG A 322 -12.75 -32.04 -1.58
CA ARG A 322 -11.33 -31.75 -1.80
C ARG A 322 -10.48 -33.01 -1.67
N ALA A 323 -10.73 -33.85 -0.67
CA ALA A 323 -10.05 -35.12 -0.47
C ALA A 323 -10.30 -36.08 -1.65
N GLU A 324 -11.55 -36.21 -2.11
CA GLU A 324 -11.91 -37.01 -3.30
C GLU A 324 -11.09 -36.57 -4.53
N ARG A 325 -11.02 -35.25 -4.79
CA ARG A 325 -10.27 -34.70 -5.92
C ARG A 325 -8.77 -34.95 -5.84
N ASP A 326 -8.22 -34.84 -4.63
CA ASP A 326 -6.78 -34.97 -4.40
C ASP A 326 -6.37 -36.44 -4.19
N GLY A 327 -7.30 -37.40 -4.35
CA GLY A 327 -7.04 -38.84 -4.27
C GLY A 327 -6.86 -39.37 -2.84
N ILE A 328 -7.34 -38.64 -1.84
CA ILE A 328 -7.21 -38.97 -0.42
C ILE A 328 -8.50 -39.66 0.07
N ASN A 329 -8.37 -40.90 0.53
CA ASN A 329 -9.46 -41.60 1.20
C ASN A 329 -9.64 -41.07 2.64
N ALA A 330 -10.50 -40.07 2.81
CA ALA A 330 -10.76 -39.40 4.10
C ALA A 330 -12.20 -39.55 4.61
N ALA A 331 -13.15 -39.96 3.76
CA ALA A 331 -14.55 -40.19 4.13
C ALA A 331 -15.20 -41.22 3.19
N PRO A 332 -16.31 -41.87 3.60
CA PRO A 332 -17.06 -42.78 2.73
C PRO A 332 -17.54 -42.08 1.43
N PRO A 333 -17.49 -42.75 0.27
CA PRO A 333 -17.99 -42.19 -0.98
C PRO A 333 -19.44 -41.72 -0.86
N GLY A 334 -19.71 -40.49 -1.30
CA GLY A 334 -21.06 -39.91 -1.27
C GLY A 334 -21.45 -39.22 0.04
N ARG A 335 -20.66 -39.35 1.12
CA ARG A 335 -20.93 -38.69 2.40
C ARG A 335 -21.01 -37.16 2.29
N ALA A 336 -20.11 -36.56 1.50
CA ALA A 336 -20.13 -35.12 1.25
C ALA A 336 -21.45 -34.63 0.63
N ARG A 337 -21.97 -35.40 -0.34
CA ARG A 337 -23.23 -35.11 -1.05
C ARG A 337 -24.46 -35.39 -0.18
N GLU A 338 -24.36 -36.33 0.75
CA GLU A 338 -25.40 -36.59 1.77
C GLU A 338 -25.54 -35.38 2.71
N ILE A 339 -24.42 -34.92 3.31
CA ILE A 339 -24.40 -33.74 4.18
C ILE A 339 -24.91 -32.50 3.43
N ALA A 340 -24.44 -32.27 2.20
CA ALA A 340 -24.88 -31.14 1.40
C ALA A 340 -26.39 -31.16 1.10
N ARG A 341 -26.95 -32.33 0.78
CA ARG A 341 -28.39 -32.47 0.52
C ARG A 341 -29.22 -32.17 1.77
N GLN A 342 -28.82 -32.69 2.92
CA GLN A 342 -29.51 -32.41 4.18
C GLN A 342 -29.51 -30.91 4.51
N ILE A 343 -28.36 -30.24 4.34
CA ILE A 343 -28.24 -28.79 4.58
C ILE A 343 -29.15 -27.99 3.65
N VAL A 344 -29.25 -28.36 2.37
CA VAL A 344 -30.16 -27.68 1.43
C VAL A 344 -31.63 -27.88 1.86
N GLU A 345 -32.02 -29.10 2.23
CA GLU A 345 -33.39 -29.40 2.70
C GLU A 345 -33.74 -28.61 3.97
N ASP A 346 -32.84 -28.59 4.96
CA ASP A 346 -33.03 -27.87 6.22
C ASP A 346 -33.12 -26.35 6.00
N LEU A 347 -32.26 -25.79 5.15
CA LEU A 347 -32.27 -24.35 4.82
C LEU A 347 -33.48 -23.96 3.98
N ASP A 348 -33.96 -24.82 3.08
CA ASP A 348 -35.17 -24.59 2.32
C ASP A 348 -36.42 -24.64 3.22
N GLN A 349 -36.45 -25.53 4.21
CA GLN A 349 -37.50 -25.54 5.24
C GLN A 349 -37.44 -24.32 6.14
N LEU A 350 -36.24 -23.86 6.51
CA LEU A 350 -36.06 -22.65 7.32
C LEU A 350 -36.54 -21.41 6.56
N ALA A 351 -36.20 -21.30 5.27
CA ALA A 351 -36.58 -20.19 4.39
C ALA A 351 -38.10 -20.07 4.18
N GLN A 352 -38.87 -21.16 4.34
CA GLN A 352 -40.34 -21.11 4.31
C GLN A 352 -40.95 -20.39 5.52
N ASN A 353 -40.23 -20.35 6.64
CA ASN A 353 -40.73 -19.83 7.91
C ASN A 353 -40.17 -18.44 8.24
N ALA A 354 -38.92 -18.15 7.85
CA ALA A 354 -38.26 -16.86 8.09
C ALA A 354 -37.13 -16.60 7.07
N PRO A 355 -36.76 -15.33 6.83
CA PRO A 355 -35.57 -15.01 6.03
C PRO A 355 -34.31 -15.64 6.64
N LEU A 356 -33.48 -16.26 5.78
CA LEU A 356 -32.20 -16.84 6.18
C LEU A 356 -31.21 -15.76 6.64
N ALA A 357 -30.39 -16.05 7.65
CA ALA A 357 -29.30 -15.16 8.02
C ALA A 357 -28.22 -15.15 6.93
N VAL A 358 -27.33 -14.14 6.97
CA VAL A 358 -26.28 -13.97 5.96
C VAL A 358 -25.36 -15.19 5.82
N TRP A 359 -25.01 -15.85 6.93
CA TRP A 359 -24.15 -17.04 6.93
C TRP A 359 -24.90 -18.32 6.51
N ASP A 360 -26.22 -18.37 6.71
CA ASP A 360 -27.07 -19.44 6.21
C ASP A 360 -27.22 -19.35 4.69
N CYS A 361 -27.33 -18.13 4.15
CA CYS A 361 -27.29 -17.88 2.71
C CYS A 361 -25.95 -18.34 2.09
N ALA A 362 -24.81 -18.06 2.75
CA ALA A 362 -23.51 -18.54 2.31
C ALA A 362 -23.42 -20.08 2.32
N SER A 363 -23.90 -20.70 3.40
CA SER A 363 -23.93 -22.16 3.56
C SER A 363 -24.79 -22.84 2.49
N ARG A 364 -25.92 -22.23 2.12
CA ARG A 364 -26.79 -22.74 1.04
C ARG A 364 -26.07 -22.77 -0.31
N VAL A 365 -25.30 -21.74 -0.66
CA VAL A 365 -24.51 -21.70 -1.91
C VAL A 365 -23.44 -22.80 -1.90
N GLU A 366 -22.72 -22.96 -0.79
CA GLU A 366 -21.69 -24.00 -0.65
C GLU A 366 -22.25 -25.42 -0.79
N ALA A 367 -23.42 -25.69 -0.18
CA ALA A 367 -24.07 -26.99 -0.29
C ALA A 367 -24.55 -27.30 -1.72
N LEU A 368 -25.11 -26.32 -2.44
CA LEU A 368 -25.50 -26.47 -3.86
C LEU A 368 -24.30 -26.71 -4.78
N LEU A 369 -23.17 -26.07 -4.51
CA LEU A 369 -21.92 -26.34 -5.24
C LEU A 369 -21.40 -27.76 -4.99
N ALA A 370 -21.52 -28.27 -3.76
CA ALA A 370 -21.15 -29.64 -3.42
C ALA A 370 -22.02 -30.70 -4.11
N LEU A 371 -23.21 -30.32 -4.57
CA LEU A 371 -24.15 -31.15 -5.34
C LEU A 371 -24.01 -30.98 -6.86
N ASP A 372 -23.03 -30.19 -7.34
CA ASP A 372 -22.85 -29.84 -8.75
C ASP A 372 -24.06 -29.08 -9.37
N GLN A 373 -24.87 -28.39 -8.55
CA GLN A 373 -26.06 -27.63 -8.96
C GLN A 373 -25.74 -26.16 -9.24
N TYR A 374 -24.92 -25.89 -10.26
CA TYR A 374 -24.34 -24.56 -10.53
C TYR A 374 -25.37 -23.45 -10.83
N GLU A 375 -26.49 -23.75 -11.50
CA GLU A 375 -27.51 -22.74 -11.78
C GLU A 375 -28.25 -22.28 -10.52
N GLU A 376 -28.58 -23.23 -9.65
CA GLU A 376 -29.25 -22.97 -8.37
C GLU A 376 -28.31 -22.28 -7.39
N ALA A 377 -27.04 -22.69 -7.36
CA ALA A 377 -25.98 -21.99 -6.64
C ALA A 377 -25.83 -20.54 -7.13
N GLY A 378 -25.96 -20.30 -8.44
CA GLY A 378 -25.92 -18.97 -9.03
C GLY A 378 -27.06 -18.05 -8.58
N ARG A 379 -28.28 -18.60 -8.41
CA ARG A 379 -29.44 -17.87 -7.87
C ARG A 379 -29.31 -17.63 -6.37
N ALA A 380 -28.88 -18.64 -5.62
CA ALA A 380 -28.62 -18.51 -4.18
C ALA A 380 -27.53 -17.47 -3.89
N LEU A 381 -26.51 -17.39 -4.76
CA LEU A 381 -25.44 -16.42 -4.66
C LEU A 381 -25.95 -14.98 -4.81
N ASP A 382 -26.95 -14.72 -5.68
CA ASP A 382 -27.55 -13.39 -5.80
C ASP A 382 -28.27 -12.97 -4.52
N VAL A 383 -28.97 -13.89 -3.85
CA VAL A 383 -29.61 -13.62 -2.56
C VAL A 383 -28.56 -13.31 -1.50
N TYR A 384 -27.49 -14.11 -1.45
CA TYR A 384 -26.39 -13.92 -0.50
C TYR A 384 -25.75 -12.54 -0.67
N ILE A 385 -25.25 -12.19 -1.87
CA ILE A 385 -24.48 -10.95 -2.09
C ILE A 385 -25.27 -9.65 -1.91
N HIS A 386 -26.61 -9.73 -1.86
CA HIS A 386 -27.50 -8.58 -1.62
C HIS A 386 -28.14 -8.60 -0.22
N HIS A 387 -27.73 -9.51 0.67
CA HIS A 387 -28.27 -9.61 2.02
C HIS A 387 -27.97 -8.33 2.84
N PRO A 388 -28.94 -7.78 3.60
CA PRO A 388 -28.79 -6.51 4.32
C PRO A 388 -27.67 -6.52 5.38
N ASP A 389 -27.43 -7.67 6.01
CA ASP A 389 -26.35 -7.86 6.99
C ASP A 389 -25.00 -8.24 6.36
N MET A 390 -24.89 -8.28 5.03
CA MET A 390 -23.63 -8.54 4.34
C MET A 390 -22.64 -7.40 4.64
N THR A 391 -21.43 -7.75 5.04
CA THR A 391 -20.31 -6.79 5.13
C THR A 391 -19.12 -7.29 4.31
N THR A 392 -18.07 -6.47 4.26
CA THR A 392 -16.78 -6.84 3.66
C THR A 392 -16.21 -8.13 4.26
N PHE A 393 -16.51 -8.42 5.54
CA PHE A 393 -16.03 -9.59 6.25
C PHE A 393 -16.66 -10.89 5.69
N GLU A 394 -17.99 -10.93 5.54
CA GLU A 394 -18.74 -12.07 5.02
C GLU A 394 -18.30 -12.40 3.58
N VAL A 395 -18.40 -11.43 2.66
CA VAL A 395 -18.11 -11.67 1.23
C VAL A 395 -16.64 -12.03 0.96
N SER A 396 -15.69 -11.42 1.68
CA SER A 396 -14.26 -11.75 1.54
C SER A 396 -13.94 -13.15 2.05
N SER A 397 -14.67 -13.62 3.07
CA SER A 397 -14.47 -14.95 3.64
C SER A 397 -14.97 -16.04 2.69
N THR A 398 -16.14 -15.83 2.07
CA THR A 398 -16.74 -16.75 1.08
C THR A 398 -15.92 -16.81 -0.20
N PHE A 399 -15.42 -15.67 -0.70
CA PHE A 399 -14.54 -15.65 -1.87
C PHE A 399 -13.28 -16.52 -1.67
N ARG A 400 -12.61 -16.42 -0.51
CA ARG A 400 -11.42 -17.22 -0.20
C ARG A 400 -11.73 -18.71 -0.17
N GLN A 401 -12.87 -19.11 0.39
CA GLN A 401 -13.30 -20.51 0.42
C GLN A 401 -13.47 -21.08 -1.00
N TYR A 402 -14.04 -20.29 -1.92
CA TYR A 402 -14.38 -20.78 -3.27
C TYR A 402 -13.14 -20.84 -4.17
N ASP A 403 -12.23 -19.89 -3.99
CA ASP A 403 -10.95 -19.81 -4.69
C ASP A 403 -9.98 -20.91 -4.22
N GLN A 404 -9.73 -20.99 -2.91
CA GLN A 404 -8.62 -21.80 -2.38
C GLN A 404 -9.00 -23.25 -2.06
N VAL A 405 -10.21 -23.47 -1.54
CA VAL A 405 -10.67 -24.80 -1.11
C VAL A 405 -11.37 -25.51 -2.27
N LEU A 406 -12.43 -24.89 -2.81
CA LEU A 406 -13.22 -25.49 -3.88
C LEU A 406 -12.55 -25.40 -5.26
N GLN A 407 -11.66 -24.43 -5.51
CA GLN A 407 -10.97 -24.23 -6.80
C GLN A 407 -11.96 -24.20 -7.97
N LEU A 408 -12.98 -23.35 -7.84
CA LEU A 408 -14.09 -23.26 -8.80
C LEU A 408 -13.65 -22.77 -10.20
N ASP A 409 -12.45 -22.19 -10.32
CA ASP A 409 -11.85 -21.76 -11.58
C ASP A 409 -11.54 -22.90 -12.56
N ARG A 410 -11.53 -24.15 -12.08
CA ARG A 410 -11.26 -25.35 -12.90
C ARG A 410 -12.45 -25.82 -13.76
N THR A 411 -13.64 -25.26 -13.58
CA THR A 411 -14.81 -25.54 -14.42
C THR A 411 -15.41 -24.24 -14.95
N SER A 412 -15.90 -24.22 -16.19
CA SER A 412 -16.49 -23.01 -16.77
C SER A 412 -17.67 -22.45 -15.94
N PRO A 413 -18.61 -23.27 -15.42
CA PRO A 413 -19.68 -22.78 -14.55
C PRO A 413 -19.18 -22.24 -13.20
N GLY A 414 -18.17 -22.88 -12.59
CA GLY A 414 -17.58 -22.43 -11.33
C GLY A 414 -16.81 -21.12 -11.46
N ALA A 415 -16.07 -20.93 -12.56
CA ALA A 415 -15.31 -19.72 -12.84
C ALA A 415 -16.20 -18.47 -12.93
N ALA A 416 -17.41 -18.61 -13.50
CA ALA A 416 -18.38 -17.52 -13.58
C ALA A 416 -18.91 -17.07 -12.21
N LEU A 417 -19.14 -18.01 -11.29
CA LEU A 417 -19.56 -17.71 -9.91
C LEU A 417 -18.43 -17.04 -9.11
N LEU A 418 -17.19 -17.52 -9.29
CA LEU A 418 -16.02 -16.94 -8.64
C LEU A 418 -15.76 -15.50 -9.10
N ALA A 419 -15.96 -15.20 -10.39
CA ALA A 419 -15.86 -13.83 -10.92
C ALA A 419 -16.92 -12.88 -10.31
N ARG A 420 -18.15 -13.36 -10.14
CA ARG A 420 -19.24 -12.58 -9.50
C ARG A 420 -18.94 -12.26 -8.03
N LEU A 421 -18.42 -13.22 -7.27
CA LEU A 421 -17.99 -12.99 -5.89
C LEU A 421 -16.81 -12.01 -5.81
N ARG A 422 -15.81 -12.15 -6.70
CA ARG A 422 -14.66 -11.22 -6.78
C ARG A 422 -15.13 -9.77 -6.96
N SER A 423 -16.04 -9.53 -7.90
CA SER A 423 -16.63 -8.20 -8.14
C SER A 423 -17.38 -7.65 -6.93
N THR A 424 -18.01 -8.52 -6.13
CA THR A 424 -18.76 -8.12 -4.94
C THR A 424 -17.82 -7.76 -3.78
N VAL A 425 -16.74 -8.52 -3.58
CA VAL A 425 -15.69 -8.19 -2.62
C VAL A 425 -15.12 -6.79 -2.90
N GLU A 426 -14.89 -6.47 -4.16
CA GLU A 426 -14.38 -5.17 -4.60
C GLU A 426 -15.37 -4.03 -4.31
N ARG A 427 -16.69 -4.24 -4.53
CA ARG A 427 -17.75 -3.27 -4.20
C ARG A 427 -17.84 -2.94 -2.70
N TYR A 428 -17.83 -3.98 -1.85
CA TYR A 428 -17.88 -3.82 -0.39
C TYR A 428 -16.61 -3.15 0.17
N ARG A 429 -15.42 -3.47 -0.36
CA ARG A 429 -14.16 -2.82 0.03
C ARG A 429 -14.06 -1.35 -0.39
N ALA A 430 -14.74 -0.97 -1.48
CA ALA A 430 -14.77 0.41 -1.97
C ALA A 430 -15.80 1.30 -1.27
N GLY A 431 -16.54 0.80 -0.26
CA GLY A 431 -17.62 1.53 0.40
C GLY A 431 -18.82 1.85 -0.50
N LYS A 432 -18.90 1.21 -1.68
CA LYS A 432 -19.96 1.42 -2.68
C LYS A 432 -20.92 0.25 -2.65
N VAL A 433 -21.85 0.26 -1.70
CA VAL A 433 -23.00 -0.65 -1.73
C VAL A 433 -24.28 0.15 -1.54
N THR A 434 -24.91 0.53 -2.64
CA THR A 434 -26.35 0.74 -2.68
C THR A 434 -26.98 -0.65 -2.73
N VAL A 435 -27.52 -1.13 -1.62
CA VAL A 435 -28.41 -2.31 -1.63
C VAL A 435 -29.69 -1.85 -2.31
N HIS A 436 -29.84 -2.13 -3.60
CA HIS A 436 -31.15 -2.15 -4.22
C HIS A 436 -31.78 -3.49 -3.82
N PRO A 437 -32.88 -3.50 -3.06
CA PRO A 437 -33.62 -4.74 -2.88
C PRO A 437 -34.06 -5.20 -4.27
N ILE A 438 -33.67 -6.39 -4.68
CA ILE A 438 -34.38 -7.08 -5.75
C ILE A 438 -35.78 -7.31 -5.18
N PRO A 439 -36.84 -6.70 -5.73
CA PRO A 439 -38.19 -7.02 -5.28
C PRO A 439 -38.40 -8.50 -5.56
N ALA A 440 -39.07 -9.21 -4.66
CA ALA A 440 -39.66 -10.49 -5.02
C ALA A 440 -40.38 -10.30 -6.37
N GLN A 441 -39.95 -11.00 -7.41
CA GLN A 441 -40.71 -11.05 -8.64
C GLN A 441 -42.03 -11.70 -8.28
N ASP A 442 -43.08 -10.89 -8.17
CA ASP A 442 -44.42 -11.36 -8.42
C ASP A 442 -44.90 -10.78 -9.75
N PHE A 443 -45.46 -11.67 -10.56
CA PHE A 443 -45.89 -11.41 -11.92
C PHE A 443 -47.16 -10.53 -11.89
N SER A 444 -47.06 -9.19 -11.76
CA SER A 444 -47.95 -8.21 -12.45
C SER A 444 -47.88 -6.73 -11.98
N SER A 445 -47.69 -5.84 -12.99
CA SER A 445 -48.31 -4.52 -13.26
C SER A 445 -48.27 -3.29 -12.30
N LYS A 446 -47.88 -2.15 -12.95
CA LYS A 446 -48.31 -0.72 -12.88
C LYS A 446 -47.77 0.25 -11.79
N SER A 447 -47.47 1.47 -12.28
CA SER A 447 -46.74 2.59 -11.66
C SER A 447 -47.57 3.56 -10.82
N VAL A 448 -46.93 4.21 -9.84
CA VAL A 448 -47.35 5.51 -9.26
C VAL A 448 -46.11 6.40 -9.04
N ALA A 449 -46.26 7.73 -9.24
CA ALA A 449 -45.19 8.74 -9.21
C ALA A 449 -44.66 9.05 -7.78
N PRO A 450 -43.39 9.49 -7.63
CA PRO A 450 -42.76 9.71 -6.32
C PRO A 450 -43.04 11.12 -5.75
N PRO A 451 -42.95 11.31 -4.41
CA PRO A 451 -43.09 12.61 -3.76
C PRO A 451 -41.84 13.50 -3.95
N ALA A 452 -42.02 14.81 -3.73
CA ALA A 452 -41.00 15.86 -3.93
C ALA A 452 -39.73 15.64 -3.07
N PRO A 453 -38.55 16.08 -3.55
CA PRO A 453 -37.26 15.71 -2.95
C PRO A 453 -37.03 16.39 -1.60
N THR A 454 -36.76 15.58 -0.57
CA THR A 454 -36.37 16.02 0.77
C THR A 454 -34.87 15.86 0.99
N ARG A 455 -34.29 16.71 1.84
CA ARG A 455 -32.85 16.83 2.06
C ARG A 455 -32.49 16.38 3.46
N PRO A 456 -31.36 15.69 3.69
CA PRO A 456 -30.94 15.28 5.03
C PRO A 456 -30.41 16.46 5.83
N LEU A 457 -31.08 16.75 6.95
CA LEU A 457 -30.86 17.86 7.88
C LEU A 457 -30.36 17.36 9.25
N LEU A 458 -29.62 18.19 9.96
CA LEU A 458 -29.28 18.08 11.38
C LEU A 458 -29.75 19.37 12.08
N ILE A 459 -30.71 19.26 12.98
CA ILE A 459 -31.44 20.33 13.64
C ILE A 459 -31.09 20.30 15.13
N ARG A 460 -30.46 21.35 15.65
CA ARG A 460 -30.20 21.51 17.09
C ARG A 460 -31.32 22.29 17.74
N LEU A 461 -31.71 21.94 18.96
CA LEU A 461 -32.82 22.53 19.71
C LEU A 461 -32.34 23.18 21.02
N GLY A 462 -33.19 24.00 21.62
CA GLY A 462 -32.97 24.69 22.88
C GLY A 462 -33.25 23.84 24.10
N ASP A 463 -34.11 22.84 23.97
CA ASP A 463 -34.47 21.89 25.01
C ASP A 463 -34.42 20.46 24.45
N ALA A 464 -33.80 19.56 25.21
CA ALA A 464 -33.60 18.17 24.81
C ALA A 464 -34.89 17.34 24.87
N ALA A 465 -35.90 17.80 25.62
CA ALA A 465 -37.15 17.08 25.83
C ALA A 465 -38.28 17.45 24.84
N ARG A 466 -38.13 18.51 24.05
CA ARG A 466 -39.19 19.03 23.16
C ARG A 466 -38.82 18.82 21.69
N GLU A 467 -39.79 18.53 20.84
CA GLU A 467 -39.62 18.33 19.39
C GLU A 467 -40.30 19.44 18.60
N PRO A 468 -39.71 19.93 17.49
CA PRO A 468 -40.41 20.81 16.57
C PRO A 468 -41.56 20.02 15.92
N ALA A 469 -42.80 20.45 16.17
CA ALA A 469 -44.01 19.74 15.79
C ALA A 469 -44.88 20.58 14.86
N GLY A 470 -45.61 19.94 13.95
CA GLY A 470 -46.51 20.61 12.99
C GLY A 470 -45.93 20.83 11.59
N ILE A 471 -44.65 20.49 11.37
CA ILE A 471 -43.96 20.63 10.08
C ILE A 471 -44.09 19.31 9.30
N THR A 472 -44.92 19.30 8.27
CA THR A 472 -45.59 18.08 7.78
C THR A 472 -44.66 17.12 7.04
N ASP A 473 -43.64 17.63 6.38
CA ASP A 473 -42.67 16.88 5.59
C ASP A 473 -41.27 16.85 6.20
N LEU A 474 -41.15 17.31 7.45
CA LEU A 474 -39.97 17.12 8.26
C LEU A 474 -40.01 15.75 8.95
N VAL A 475 -39.21 14.83 8.45
CA VAL A 475 -39.03 13.50 9.03
C VAL A 475 -37.81 13.50 9.93
N ILE A 476 -38.02 13.63 11.24
CA ILE A 476 -36.94 13.48 12.23
C ILE A 476 -36.56 12.00 12.31
N HIS A 477 -35.32 11.70 11.96
CA HIS A 477 -34.77 10.35 11.89
C HIS A 477 -34.16 9.88 13.21
N SER A 478 -33.52 10.78 13.96
CA SER A 478 -32.96 10.42 15.26
C SER A 478 -32.70 11.64 16.14
N ARG A 479 -32.74 11.47 17.45
CA ARG A 479 -32.39 12.51 18.43
C ARG A 479 -31.17 12.09 19.23
N LEU A 480 -30.23 13.01 19.40
CA LEU A 480 -29.11 12.89 20.32
C LEU A 480 -29.03 14.15 21.19
N GLY A 481 -29.62 14.06 22.38
CA GLY A 481 -29.78 15.20 23.28
C GLY A 481 -30.63 16.29 22.65
N LYS A 482 -30.07 17.51 22.54
CA LYS A 482 -30.71 18.62 21.84
C LYS A 482 -30.61 18.54 20.31
N ILE A 483 -29.90 17.56 19.73
CA ILE A 483 -29.71 17.45 18.27
C ILE A 483 -30.70 16.46 17.70
N LEU A 484 -31.29 16.79 16.57
CA LEU A 484 -32.16 15.98 15.76
C LEU A 484 -31.50 15.78 14.40
N SER A 485 -31.35 14.55 13.93
CA SER A 485 -31.21 14.27 12.51
C SER A 485 -32.61 14.20 11.92
N ALA A 486 -32.82 14.84 10.78
CA ALA A 486 -34.09 14.83 10.06
C ALA A 486 -33.91 14.82 8.54
N ARG A 487 -34.98 14.67 7.79
CA ARG A 487 -35.08 15.04 6.38
C ARG A 487 -36.24 15.98 6.20
N GLY A 488 -36.02 17.11 5.53
CA GLY A 488 -37.09 18.08 5.26
C GLY A 488 -36.93 18.66 3.87
N SER A 489 -38.01 19.16 3.28
CA SER A 489 -37.91 20.02 2.10
C SER A 489 -37.53 21.45 2.49
N ASP A 490 -37.35 22.32 1.50
CA ASP A 490 -37.09 23.74 1.73
C ASP A 490 -38.27 24.46 2.45
N ALA A 491 -39.49 23.90 2.40
CA ALA A 491 -40.61 24.41 3.19
C ALA A 491 -40.42 24.07 4.68
N SER A 492 -40.00 22.84 4.99
CA SER A 492 -39.76 22.38 6.36
C SER A 492 -38.61 23.12 7.04
N VAL A 493 -37.54 23.42 6.29
CA VAL A 493 -36.39 24.19 6.80
C VAL A 493 -36.81 25.60 7.21
N ARG A 494 -37.68 26.27 6.43
CA ARG A 494 -38.15 27.63 6.76
C ARG A 494 -39.04 27.66 8.00
N GLU A 495 -39.92 26.68 8.17
CA GLU A 495 -40.75 26.57 9.38
C GLU A 495 -39.90 26.23 10.61
N LEU A 496 -38.89 25.37 10.48
CA LEU A 496 -37.96 25.05 11.56
C LEU A 496 -37.12 26.25 12.00
N LEU A 497 -36.70 27.12 11.08
CA LEU A 497 -35.93 28.33 11.42
C LEU A 497 -36.75 29.39 12.16
N ALA A 498 -38.08 29.36 12.02
CA ALA A 498 -39.00 30.27 12.71
C ALA A 498 -39.40 29.75 14.11
N ASP A 499 -39.13 28.48 14.41
CA ASP A 499 -39.39 27.89 15.73
C ASP A 499 -38.34 28.38 16.74
N PRO A 500 -38.74 29.14 17.79
CA PRO A 500 -37.81 29.72 18.75
C PRO A 500 -37.08 28.68 19.61
N GLN A 501 -37.46 27.39 19.53
CA GLN A 501 -36.76 26.29 20.17
C GLN A 501 -35.77 25.57 19.26
N VAL A 502 -35.70 25.88 17.97
CA VAL A 502 -34.66 25.37 17.07
C VAL A 502 -33.47 26.34 17.11
N ILE A 503 -32.34 25.86 17.64
CA ILE A 503 -31.10 26.62 17.74
C ILE A 503 -30.35 26.70 16.40
N SER A 504 -30.32 25.62 15.60
CA SER A 504 -29.61 25.62 14.30
C SER A 504 -30.02 24.46 13.39
N ILE A 505 -29.82 24.56 12.08
CA ILE A 505 -30.12 23.51 11.08
C ILE A 505 -28.97 23.38 10.07
N GLU A 506 -28.58 22.16 9.68
CA GLU A 506 -27.42 21.87 8.80
C GLU A 506 -27.69 20.70 7.80
N GLU A 507 -27.15 20.68 6.56
CA GLU A 507 -27.46 19.67 5.49
C GLU A 507 -26.23 18.78 5.08
N SER A 508 -26.40 17.49 4.69
CA SER A 508 -25.31 16.47 4.53
C SER A 508 -24.90 16.06 3.06
N ARG A 509 -23.62 15.66 2.76
CA ARG A 509 -23.01 15.51 1.37
C ARG A 509 -22.01 14.29 1.10
N PRO A 510 -21.70 13.85 -0.18
CA PRO A 510 -20.90 12.61 -0.56
C PRO A 510 -19.51 12.76 -1.34
N ALA A 511 -18.78 11.65 -1.71
CA ALA A 511 -17.44 11.58 -2.45
C ALA A 511 -17.22 10.41 -3.52
N GLY A 512 -16.28 10.49 -4.55
CA GLY A 512 -16.34 9.80 -5.91
C GLY A 512 -15.11 9.12 -6.69
N GLN A 513 -15.30 8.67 -7.97
CA GLN A 513 -14.55 7.73 -8.92
C GLN A 513 -13.23 8.18 -9.65
N ILE A 514 -12.19 7.36 -9.93
CA ILE A 514 -11.03 7.76 -10.81
C ILE A 514 -10.85 6.91 -12.09
N GLU A 515 -10.72 7.56 -13.26
CA GLU A 515 -10.38 7.01 -14.58
C GLU A 515 -9.16 7.74 -15.21
N CYS A 516 -8.81 7.46 -16.48
CA CYS A 516 -7.77 8.23 -17.20
C CYS A 516 -8.14 9.73 -17.32
N ASP A 517 -9.46 10.01 -17.30
CA ASP A 517 -10.10 11.31 -17.11
C ASP A 517 -9.62 12.08 -15.87
N ARG A 518 -9.00 11.39 -14.90
CA ARG A 518 -8.46 11.99 -13.69
C ARG A 518 -6.95 11.95 -13.65
N SER A 519 -6.26 10.97 -14.25
CA SER A 519 -4.78 10.92 -14.20
C SER A 519 -4.08 12.03 -15.00
N VAL A 520 -4.56 12.33 -16.22
CA VAL A 520 -4.03 13.41 -17.07
C VAL A 520 -4.37 14.79 -16.47
N PRO A 521 -5.62 15.05 -16.03
CA PRO A 521 -5.90 16.28 -15.27
C PRO A 521 -5.18 16.35 -13.91
N PHE A 522 -4.95 15.22 -13.25
CA PHE A 522 -4.24 15.17 -11.99
C PHE A 522 -2.80 15.64 -12.14
N ILE A 523 -2.11 15.34 -13.25
CA ILE A 523 -0.76 15.88 -13.51
C ILE A 523 -0.78 17.27 -14.15
N LYS A 524 -1.96 17.90 -14.28
CA LYS A 524 -2.16 19.26 -14.82
C LYS A 524 -1.50 19.49 -16.18
N VAL A 525 -1.81 18.73 -17.22
CA VAL A 525 -1.20 18.92 -18.55
C VAL A 525 -1.42 20.32 -19.15
N ALA A 526 -2.42 21.10 -18.67
CA ALA A 526 -2.52 22.56 -18.75
C ALA A 526 -3.76 23.02 -17.95
N ASP A 527 -3.71 24.11 -17.18
CA ASP A 527 -4.83 24.60 -16.36
C ASP A 527 -6.01 25.24 -17.15
N GLU A 528 -6.27 24.80 -18.39
CA GLU A 528 -7.54 25.06 -19.12
C GLU A 528 -8.03 23.75 -19.77
N TYR A 529 -8.50 22.81 -18.95
CA TYR A 529 -9.41 21.76 -19.39
C TYR A 529 -10.80 22.01 -18.79
N ALA A 530 -11.68 22.59 -19.59
CA ALA A 530 -13.12 22.46 -19.42
C ALA A 530 -13.64 21.38 -20.38
N HIS A 531 -14.46 20.49 -19.85
CA HIS A 531 -15.12 19.37 -20.51
C HIS A 531 -15.57 19.60 -21.96
N VAL A 532 -15.38 18.57 -22.80
CA VAL A 532 -16.09 18.32 -24.08
C VAL A 532 -15.87 19.42 -25.14
N ALA A 533 -14.79 19.27 -25.94
CA ALA A 533 -14.39 20.06 -27.13
C ALA A 533 -13.31 21.17 -26.99
N GLY A 534 -12.37 21.07 -26.05
CA GLY A 534 -11.19 21.96 -25.96
C GLY A 534 -9.93 21.45 -26.69
N THR A 535 -9.28 22.31 -27.49
CA THR A 535 -8.01 22.03 -28.19
C THR A 535 -6.80 22.09 -27.26
N TYR A 536 -6.00 21.02 -27.20
CA TYR A 536 -4.63 21.04 -26.67
C TYR A 536 -3.84 22.20 -27.31
N LYS A 537 -3.18 23.05 -26.51
CA LYS A 537 -2.27 24.10 -27.02
C LYS A 537 -0.98 23.51 -27.59
N GLU A 538 -0.51 22.39 -27.02
CA GLU A 538 0.64 21.60 -27.48
C GLU A 538 0.27 20.12 -27.40
N ARG A 539 0.64 19.32 -28.41
CA ARG A 539 0.23 17.90 -28.54
C ARG A 539 1.40 16.94 -28.74
N GLY A 540 2.62 17.46 -28.89
CA GLY A 540 3.84 16.66 -28.99
C GLY A 540 4.33 16.39 -30.42
N ASP A 541 3.73 17.01 -31.45
CA ASP A 541 3.99 16.75 -32.88
C ASP A 541 5.44 17.02 -33.34
N GLN A 542 6.21 17.79 -32.56
CA GLN A 542 7.65 18.03 -32.78
C GLN A 542 8.55 17.26 -31.80
N ALA A 543 8.06 16.15 -31.24
CA ALA A 543 8.83 15.26 -30.38
C ALA A 543 8.66 13.78 -30.75
N LEU A 544 9.69 12.99 -30.43
CA LEU A 544 9.66 11.53 -30.49
C LEU A 544 9.54 10.97 -29.07
N ILE A 545 8.61 10.04 -28.87
CA ILE A 545 8.56 9.19 -27.68
C ILE A 545 9.06 7.81 -28.09
N ALA A 546 10.21 7.39 -27.54
CA ALA A 546 10.69 6.04 -27.69
C ALA A 546 10.23 5.18 -26.50
N VAL A 547 9.69 4.00 -26.74
CA VAL A 547 9.23 3.08 -25.68
C VAL A 547 10.00 1.78 -25.79
N ILE A 548 10.72 1.41 -24.73
CA ILE A 548 11.40 0.10 -24.63
C ILE A 548 10.55 -0.81 -23.74
N ASP A 549 9.87 -1.79 -24.35
CA ASP A 549 8.92 -2.67 -23.67
C ASP A 549 8.97 -4.11 -24.25
N ASN A 550 8.04 -4.98 -23.85
CA ASN A 550 7.98 -6.38 -24.27
C ASN A 550 6.99 -6.64 -25.42
N GLY A 551 6.41 -5.60 -26.01
CA GLY A 551 5.51 -5.72 -27.16
C GLY A 551 4.68 -4.48 -27.41
N ILE A 552 3.97 -4.48 -28.53
CA ILE A 552 3.04 -3.42 -28.93
C ILE A 552 1.95 -4.01 -29.81
N ASP A 553 0.70 -3.61 -29.57
CA ASP A 553 -0.39 -3.82 -30.51
C ASP A 553 -0.38 -2.67 -31.52
N VAL A 554 0.33 -2.86 -32.63
CA VAL A 554 0.50 -1.86 -33.69
C VAL A 554 -0.82 -1.50 -34.39
N LEU A 555 -1.83 -2.37 -34.28
CA LEU A 555 -3.14 -2.18 -34.91
C LEU A 555 -4.13 -1.41 -34.02
N HIS A 556 -3.80 -1.18 -32.75
CA HIS A 556 -4.68 -0.49 -31.84
C HIS A 556 -4.89 0.97 -32.29
N GLU A 557 -6.14 1.41 -32.41
CA GLU A 557 -6.47 2.65 -33.11
C GLU A 557 -5.92 3.90 -32.43
N THR A 558 -5.66 3.84 -31.12
CA THR A 558 -5.02 4.91 -30.35
C THR A 558 -3.68 5.37 -30.93
N PHE A 559 -2.99 4.53 -31.71
CA PHE A 559 -1.70 4.88 -32.32
C PHE A 559 -1.81 5.45 -33.73
N LEU A 560 -3.03 5.57 -34.28
CA LEU A 560 -3.24 6.20 -35.57
C LEU A 560 -3.18 7.74 -35.47
N GLY A 561 -2.80 8.39 -36.56
CA GLY A 561 -2.90 9.83 -36.76
C GLY A 561 -4.29 10.24 -37.24
N ALA A 562 -4.52 11.55 -37.37
CA ALA A 562 -5.77 12.09 -37.92
C ALA A 562 -5.99 11.72 -39.39
N ASP A 563 -4.92 11.39 -40.11
CA ASP A 563 -4.90 10.92 -41.49
C ASP A 563 -5.14 9.40 -41.64
N GLY A 564 -5.29 8.68 -40.51
CA GLY A 564 -5.47 7.24 -40.47
C GLY A 564 -4.18 6.43 -40.65
N ASN A 565 -3.03 7.07 -40.84
CA ASN A 565 -1.73 6.38 -40.86
C ASN A 565 -1.22 6.14 -39.44
N SER A 566 -0.21 5.29 -39.26
CA SER A 566 0.36 5.06 -37.94
C SER A 566 1.22 6.23 -37.48
N ARG A 567 1.13 6.60 -36.20
CA ARG A 567 2.10 7.47 -35.53
C ARG A 567 3.32 6.70 -35.03
N ILE A 568 3.28 5.37 -35.08
CA ILE A 568 4.46 4.54 -34.84
C ILE A 568 5.31 4.60 -36.11
N VAL A 569 6.42 5.33 -36.03
CA VAL A 569 7.32 5.61 -37.16
C VAL A 569 8.44 4.58 -37.30
N GLY A 570 8.55 3.66 -36.34
CA GLY A 570 9.46 2.53 -36.40
C GLY A 570 9.21 1.54 -35.26
N ILE A 571 9.45 0.26 -35.52
CA ILE A 571 9.48 -0.81 -34.52
C ILE A 571 10.77 -1.61 -34.71
N TRP A 572 11.63 -1.66 -33.70
CA TRP A 572 12.70 -2.66 -33.68
C TRP A 572 12.27 -3.82 -32.77
N ASP A 573 11.96 -4.96 -33.39
CA ASP A 573 11.76 -6.21 -32.68
C ASP A 573 13.09 -6.94 -32.52
N GLN A 574 13.71 -6.79 -31.35
CA GLN A 574 14.98 -7.44 -31.03
C GLN A 574 14.83 -8.96 -30.85
N THR A 575 13.60 -9.46 -30.66
CA THR A 575 13.32 -10.89 -30.45
C THR A 575 13.15 -11.65 -31.76
N ALA A 576 12.86 -10.93 -32.86
CA ALA A 576 12.60 -11.53 -34.15
C ALA A 576 13.84 -12.23 -34.75
N ALA A 577 13.65 -13.49 -35.14
CA ALA A 577 14.64 -14.24 -35.91
C ALA A 577 14.36 -14.11 -37.42
N GLY A 578 15.29 -13.52 -38.18
CA GLY A 578 15.34 -13.65 -39.63
C GLY A 578 14.84 -12.47 -40.49
N GLY A 579 14.54 -11.30 -39.92
CA GLY A 579 14.32 -10.06 -40.68
C GLY A 579 15.56 -9.15 -40.72
N PRO A 580 15.55 -8.07 -41.53
CA PRO A 580 16.67 -7.13 -41.60
C PRO A 580 16.75 -6.32 -40.29
N PRO A 581 17.91 -6.30 -39.61
CA PRO A 581 18.12 -5.45 -38.43
C PRO A 581 18.22 -3.97 -38.84
N PRO A 582 18.10 -3.03 -37.89
CA PRO A 582 18.43 -1.64 -38.16
C PRO A 582 19.90 -1.48 -38.62
N GLU A 583 20.19 -0.42 -39.36
CA GLU A 583 21.55 -0.13 -39.83
C GLU A 583 22.53 -0.08 -38.64
N GLY A 584 23.65 -0.80 -38.76
CA GLY A 584 24.67 -0.91 -37.72
C GLY A 584 24.46 -2.05 -36.71
N PHE A 585 23.37 -2.81 -36.81
CA PHE A 585 23.06 -3.94 -35.94
C PHE A 585 23.00 -5.26 -36.72
N THR A 586 23.13 -6.40 -36.02
CA THR A 586 23.23 -7.72 -36.65
C THR A 586 22.07 -8.66 -36.32
N TYR A 587 21.09 -8.22 -35.52
CA TYR A 587 19.97 -9.07 -35.08
C TYR A 587 18.67 -8.28 -34.90
N GLY A 588 17.58 -9.03 -34.77
CA GLY A 588 16.23 -8.47 -34.70
C GLY A 588 15.75 -8.02 -36.07
N THR A 589 14.54 -7.48 -36.10
CA THR A 589 13.90 -6.96 -37.32
C THR A 589 13.47 -5.52 -37.12
N PHE A 590 13.89 -4.63 -38.01
CA PHE A 590 13.40 -3.27 -38.05
C PHE A 590 12.24 -3.14 -39.03
N HIS A 591 11.10 -2.68 -38.53
CA HIS A 591 9.93 -2.33 -39.30
C HIS A 591 9.86 -0.81 -39.40
N ASP A 592 10.04 -0.28 -40.61
CA ASP A 592 9.91 1.15 -40.87
C ASP A 592 8.45 1.61 -40.95
N ALA A 593 8.23 2.92 -41.04
CA ALA A 593 6.89 3.51 -41.14
C ALA A 593 6.07 2.93 -42.31
N GLY A 594 6.70 2.64 -43.46
CA GLY A 594 6.02 2.10 -44.62
C GLY A 594 5.49 0.68 -44.40
N ALA A 595 6.30 -0.18 -43.77
CA ALA A 595 5.90 -1.51 -43.36
C ALA A 595 4.75 -1.45 -42.34
N ILE A 596 4.86 -0.56 -41.35
CA ILE A 596 3.87 -0.38 -40.28
C ILE A 596 2.53 0.10 -40.86
N ASP A 597 2.53 1.09 -41.74
CA ASP A 597 1.32 1.54 -42.44
C ASP A 597 0.69 0.41 -43.27
N GLY A 598 1.54 -0.46 -43.86
CA GLY A 598 1.09 -1.68 -44.52
C GLY A 598 0.35 -2.62 -43.57
N TYR A 599 0.84 -2.80 -42.34
CA TYR A 599 0.17 -3.62 -41.32
C TYR A 599 -1.18 -3.03 -40.92
N VAL A 600 -1.23 -1.72 -40.67
CA VAL A 600 -2.48 -1.02 -40.34
C VAL A 600 -3.52 -1.16 -41.46
N LYS A 601 -3.12 -0.96 -42.72
CA LYS A 601 -4.03 -1.04 -43.88
C LYS A 601 -4.56 -2.44 -44.15
N THR A 602 -3.74 -3.46 -43.93
CA THR A 602 -4.10 -4.86 -44.22
C THR A 602 -4.69 -5.59 -43.02
N GLY A 603 -4.44 -5.11 -41.81
CA GLY A 603 -4.69 -5.84 -40.56
C GLY A 603 -3.76 -7.03 -40.35
N ILE A 604 -2.78 -7.24 -41.23
CA ILE A 604 -1.85 -8.38 -41.18
C ILE A 604 -0.52 -7.92 -40.60
N VAL A 605 -0.17 -8.47 -39.44
CA VAL A 605 1.08 -8.17 -38.72
C VAL A 605 2.01 -9.37 -38.72
N PRO A 606 3.34 -9.15 -38.65
CA PRO A 606 4.30 -10.22 -38.40
C PRO A 606 3.99 -10.97 -37.09
N PRO A 607 4.33 -12.26 -36.97
CA PRO A 607 4.02 -13.06 -35.78
C PRO A 607 4.48 -12.46 -34.45
N GLY A 608 5.61 -11.73 -34.42
CA GLY A 608 6.14 -11.05 -33.23
C GLY A 608 5.41 -9.76 -32.83
N LEU A 609 4.57 -9.20 -33.71
CA LEU A 609 3.84 -7.94 -33.52
C LEU A 609 2.31 -8.14 -33.51
N GLY A 610 1.86 -9.34 -33.12
CA GLY A 610 0.45 -9.68 -32.97
C GLY A 610 -0.28 -8.82 -31.95
N ARG A 611 -1.62 -8.83 -31.98
CA ARG A 611 -2.45 -7.94 -31.14
C ARG A 611 -2.25 -8.09 -29.62
N ASN A 612 -1.64 -9.18 -29.12
CA ASN A 612 -1.19 -9.35 -27.72
C ASN A 612 -2.18 -8.84 -26.64
N ARG A 613 -3.21 -9.66 -26.34
CA ARG A 613 -4.28 -9.25 -25.41
C ARG A 613 -3.74 -8.91 -24.02
N GLY A 614 -4.07 -7.71 -23.53
CA GLY A 614 -3.58 -7.21 -22.23
C GLY A 614 -2.11 -6.78 -22.22
N GLY A 615 -1.49 -6.60 -23.40
CA GLY A 615 -0.08 -6.25 -23.59
C GLY A 615 0.38 -5.05 -22.75
N HIS A 616 1.51 -5.21 -22.08
CA HIS A 616 2.08 -4.20 -21.18
C HIS A 616 2.54 -2.96 -21.98
N GLY A 617 3.32 -3.13 -23.04
CA GLY A 617 3.81 -2.01 -23.84
C GLY A 617 2.72 -1.20 -24.56
N THR A 618 1.61 -1.82 -24.98
CA THR A 618 0.43 -1.10 -25.51
C THR A 618 -0.14 -0.14 -24.48
N HIS A 619 -0.33 -0.62 -23.26
CA HIS A 619 -0.85 0.20 -22.15
C HIS A 619 0.10 1.37 -21.85
N VAL A 620 1.40 1.09 -21.71
CA VAL A 620 2.46 2.07 -21.45
C VAL A 620 2.53 3.14 -22.55
N ALA A 621 2.63 2.73 -23.81
CA ALA A 621 2.74 3.65 -24.94
C ALA A 621 1.50 4.54 -25.08
N SER A 622 0.30 3.99 -24.81
CA SER A 622 -0.94 4.75 -24.87
C SER A 622 -1.02 5.85 -23.79
N ILE A 623 -0.50 5.62 -22.58
CA ILE A 623 -0.43 6.66 -21.54
C ILE A 623 0.48 7.82 -21.98
N ALA A 624 1.64 7.51 -22.57
CA ALA A 624 2.60 8.53 -22.96
C ALA A 624 2.10 9.36 -24.14
N GLY A 625 1.53 8.73 -25.17
CA GLY A 625 1.18 9.42 -26.40
C GLY A 625 0.08 8.77 -27.23
N GLY A 626 -0.84 8.01 -26.64
CA GLY A 626 -2.03 7.52 -27.35
C GLY A 626 -3.04 8.65 -27.63
N ARG A 627 -3.76 8.60 -28.75
CA ARG A 627 -4.89 9.50 -28.99
C ARG A 627 -6.16 8.96 -28.35
N ALA A 628 -7.14 9.82 -28.13
CA ALA A 628 -8.46 9.40 -27.68
C ALA A 628 -9.15 8.51 -28.74
N VAL A 629 -9.64 7.35 -28.31
CA VAL A 629 -10.40 6.37 -29.12
C VAL A 629 -11.36 5.61 -28.21
N GLY A 630 -12.58 5.34 -28.66
CA GLY A 630 -13.60 4.68 -27.84
C GLY A 630 -13.72 5.31 -26.44
N ASP A 631 -13.51 4.48 -25.43
CA ASP A 631 -13.53 4.83 -24.00
C ASP A 631 -12.19 5.37 -23.45
N PHE A 632 -11.14 5.37 -24.28
CA PHE A 632 -9.84 5.91 -23.91
C PHE A 632 -9.78 7.42 -24.16
N PHE A 633 -9.52 8.20 -23.11
CA PHE A 633 -9.50 9.67 -23.14
C PHE A 633 -8.25 10.28 -23.82
N GLY A 634 -7.27 9.45 -24.18
CA GLY A 634 -5.99 9.88 -24.72
C GLY A 634 -4.89 9.97 -23.66
N GLY A 635 -3.65 9.78 -24.10
CA GLY A 635 -2.44 9.96 -23.33
C GLY A 635 -1.99 11.42 -23.30
N VAL A 636 -0.83 11.63 -22.69
CA VAL A 636 -0.32 12.98 -22.39
C VAL A 636 0.10 13.75 -23.66
N ALA A 637 0.80 13.10 -24.60
CA ALA A 637 1.28 13.71 -25.84
C ALA A 637 0.69 13.02 -27.09
N PRO A 638 -0.60 13.24 -27.38
CA PRO A 638 -1.37 12.44 -28.33
C PRO A 638 -0.96 12.60 -29.80
N ASP A 639 -0.15 13.60 -30.17
CA ASP A 639 0.35 13.79 -31.54
C ASP A 639 1.86 13.51 -31.66
N ALA A 640 2.53 13.10 -30.58
CA ALA A 640 3.92 12.70 -30.66
C ALA A 640 4.10 11.47 -31.56
N LYS A 641 5.23 11.43 -32.27
CA LYS A 641 5.67 10.24 -33.01
C LYS A 641 6.16 9.20 -32.02
N LEU A 642 5.94 7.93 -32.34
CA LEU A 642 6.31 6.81 -31.48
C LEU A 642 7.38 5.94 -32.15
N LEU A 643 8.43 5.61 -31.41
CA LEU A 643 9.41 4.58 -31.78
C LEU A 643 9.31 3.46 -30.75
N ILE A 644 9.06 2.23 -31.18
CA ILE A 644 8.91 1.09 -30.26
C ILE A 644 10.10 0.16 -30.36
N ILE A 645 10.64 -0.25 -29.22
CA ILE A 645 11.63 -1.31 -29.13
C ILE A 645 11.00 -2.47 -28.38
N VAL A 646 10.76 -3.60 -29.07
CA VAL A 646 10.37 -4.86 -28.43
C VAL A 646 11.65 -5.53 -27.97
N SER A 647 11.97 -5.35 -26.69
CA SER A 647 13.26 -5.73 -26.10
C SER A 647 13.42 -7.24 -25.98
N ALA A 648 14.62 -7.76 -26.29
CA ALA A 648 14.99 -9.16 -26.07
C ALA A 648 15.54 -9.40 -24.65
N SER A 649 15.00 -8.70 -23.66
CA SER A 649 15.45 -8.70 -22.27
C SER A 649 15.45 -10.07 -21.60
N SER A 650 14.51 -10.93 -22.00
CA SER A 650 14.39 -12.31 -21.53
C SER A 650 15.00 -13.33 -22.51
N GLY A 651 15.65 -12.84 -23.57
CA GLY A 651 16.25 -13.62 -24.65
C GLY A 651 17.76 -13.81 -24.47
N PRO A 652 18.44 -14.38 -25.48
CA PRO A 652 19.85 -14.80 -25.39
C PRO A 652 20.85 -13.65 -25.15
N ILE A 653 20.49 -12.42 -25.51
CA ILE A 653 21.33 -11.23 -25.29
C ILE A 653 21.09 -10.56 -23.93
N GLY A 654 19.98 -10.90 -23.26
CA GLY A 654 19.60 -10.36 -21.95
C GLY A 654 19.26 -8.86 -21.91
N TYR A 655 18.84 -8.39 -20.73
CA TYR A 655 18.36 -7.03 -20.49
C TYR A 655 19.37 -5.94 -20.86
N SER A 656 20.60 -6.03 -20.35
CA SER A 656 21.58 -4.95 -20.43
C SER A 656 22.01 -4.65 -21.86
N GLN A 657 22.39 -5.68 -22.63
CA GLN A 657 22.77 -5.51 -24.03
C GLN A 657 21.59 -5.00 -24.87
N SER A 658 20.41 -5.62 -24.69
CA SER A 658 19.17 -5.21 -25.36
C SER A 658 18.89 -3.71 -25.20
N HIS A 659 19.02 -3.16 -23.98
CA HIS A 659 18.72 -1.75 -23.71
C HIS A 659 19.82 -0.79 -24.17
N VAL A 660 21.10 -1.14 -24.03
CA VAL A 660 22.20 -0.28 -24.51
C VAL A 660 22.13 -0.13 -26.03
N GLU A 661 21.92 -1.22 -26.74
CA GLU A 661 21.77 -1.19 -28.19
C GLU A 661 20.50 -0.44 -28.62
N ALA A 662 19.40 -0.59 -27.87
CA ALA A 662 18.18 0.19 -28.09
C ALA A 662 18.43 1.70 -27.98
N LEU A 663 19.14 2.16 -26.94
CA LEU A 663 19.48 3.57 -26.77
C LEU A 663 20.37 4.10 -27.89
N ALA A 664 21.34 3.30 -28.35
CA ALA A 664 22.18 3.65 -29.49
C ALA A 664 21.35 3.84 -30.76
N PHE A 665 20.45 2.89 -31.06
CA PHE A 665 19.54 2.98 -32.19
C PHE A 665 18.59 4.18 -32.08
N ILE A 666 17.94 4.37 -30.93
CA ILE A 666 17.03 5.51 -30.68
C ILE A 666 17.75 6.84 -30.90
N ASN A 667 18.99 6.99 -30.43
CA ASN A 667 19.74 8.22 -30.62
C ASN A 667 20.01 8.50 -32.11
N THR A 668 20.41 7.48 -32.88
CA THR A 668 20.63 7.61 -34.33
C THR A 668 19.33 7.92 -35.06
N PHE A 669 18.25 7.21 -34.75
CA PHE A 669 16.94 7.38 -35.38
C PHE A 669 16.30 8.74 -35.07
N ALA A 670 16.36 9.20 -33.83
CA ALA A 670 15.88 10.54 -33.47
C ALA A 670 16.68 11.63 -34.18
N THR A 671 17.99 11.42 -34.37
CA THR A 671 18.87 12.34 -35.09
C THR A 671 18.53 12.37 -36.58
N SER A 672 18.26 11.23 -37.21
CA SER A 672 17.86 11.18 -38.62
C SER A 672 16.51 11.84 -38.89
N LEU A 673 15.61 11.84 -37.90
CA LEU A 673 14.34 12.57 -37.97
C LEU A 673 14.47 14.07 -37.63
N GLY A 674 15.61 14.51 -37.10
CA GLY A 674 15.78 15.89 -36.61
C GLY A 674 14.92 16.22 -35.39
N LEU A 675 14.50 15.22 -34.60
CA LEU A 675 13.59 15.40 -33.47
C LEU A 675 14.28 15.26 -32.10
N PRO A 676 13.84 16.02 -31.09
CA PRO A 676 14.13 15.69 -29.70
C PRO A 676 13.40 14.40 -29.31
N VAL A 677 14.00 13.61 -28.41
CA VAL A 677 13.44 12.33 -27.97
C VAL A 677 13.46 12.20 -26.46
N VAL A 678 12.35 11.68 -25.94
CA VAL A 678 12.24 11.13 -24.59
C VAL A 678 12.05 9.62 -24.67
N VAL A 679 12.87 8.88 -23.94
CA VAL A 679 12.82 7.41 -23.89
C VAL A 679 12.09 7.00 -22.61
N ASN A 680 10.98 6.28 -22.74
CA ASN A 680 10.30 5.64 -21.62
C ASN A 680 10.79 4.19 -21.48
N VAL A 681 11.29 3.84 -20.29
CA VAL A 681 11.70 2.49 -19.92
C VAL A 681 10.88 2.00 -18.74
N SER A 682 9.99 1.03 -18.98
CA SER A 682 9.11 0.44 -17.97
C SER A 682 9.53 -0.97 -17.58
N GLN A 683 10.85 -1.22 -17.57
CA GLN A 683 11.50 -2.48 -17.20
C GLN A 683 12.75 -2.20 -16.35
N GLY A 684 13.30 -3.20 -15.66
CA GLY A 684 14.52 -3.05 -14.86
C GLY A 684 15.01 -4.37 -14.28
N MET A 685 16.18 -4.33 -13.64
CA MET A 685 16.82 -5.44 -12.94
C MET A 685 17.21 -5.05 -11.50
N ASN A 686 17.46 -6.04 -10.65
CA ASN A 686 17.66 -5.80 -9.22
C ASN A 686 19.06 -6.17 -8.72
N ALA A 687 19.73 -7.18 -9.27
CA ALA A 687 21.07 -7.52 -8.82
C ALA A 687 22.09 -6.51 -9.38
N GLY A 688 22.70 -5.74 -8.48
CA GLY A 688 23.70 -4.73 -8.80
C GLY A 688 23.97 -3.81 -7.62
N ALA A 689 24.81 -2.78 -7.81
CA ALA A 689 25.27 -1.92 -6.73
C ALA A 689 24.30 -0.78 -6.35
N HIS A 690 23.30 -0.49 -7.19
CA HIS A 690 22.30 0.57 -6.99
C HIS A 690 22.89 1.96 -6.70
N ASP A 691 24.04 2.27 -7.30
CA ASP A 691 24.81 3.50 -7.05
C ASP A 691 25.06 4.34 -8.30
N GLY A 692 24.44 4.02 -9.42
CA GLY A 692 24.57 4.77 -10.66
C GLY A 692 25.84 4.46 -11.46
N LYS A 693 26.67 3.51 -11.03
CA LYS A 693 28.03 3.33 -11.59
C LYS A 693 28.22 2.07 -12.42
N SER A 694 27.26 1.15 -12.48
CA SER A 694 27.40 -0.03 -13.35
C SER A 694 27.54 0.38 -14.81
N ALA A 695 28.19 -0.45 -15.63
CA ALA A 695 28.33 -0.19 -17.06
C ALA A 695 26.99 0.11 -17.77
N LEU A 696 25.91 -0.53 -17.34
CA LEU A 696 24.55 -0.26 -17.85
C LEU A 696 24.08 1.15 -17.49
N GLU A 697 24.25 1.57 -16.23
CA GLU A 697 23.85 2.91 -15.76
C GLU A 697 24.68 4.01 -16.43
N VAL A 698 25.99 3.79 -16.58
CA VAL A 698 26.90 4.67 -17.32
C VAL A 698 26.45 4.80 -18.78
N ALA A 699 25.99 3.71 -19.42
CA ALA A 699 25.47 3.77 -20.79
C ALA A 699 24.15 4.56 -20.88
N PHE A 700 23.27 4.43 -19.89
CA PHE A 700 22.05 5.25 -19.78
C PHE A 700 22.39 6.74 -19.61
N ASP A 701 23.42 7.06 -18.82
CA ASP A 701 23.90 8.43 -18.68
C ASP A 701 24.54 8.95 -19.97
N ALA A 702 25.30 8.11 -20.67
CA ALA A 702 25.94 8.47 -21.94
C ALA A 702 24.94 8.87 -23.03
N PHE A 703 23.74 8.27 -23.07
CA PHE A 703 22.69 8.63 -24.03
C PHE A 703 22.34 10.13 -24.00
N SER A 704 22.35 10.73 -22.81
CA SER A 704 22.06 12.16 -22.60
C SER A 704 23.31 13.00 -22.29
N GLU A 705 24.51 12.44 -22.46
CA GLU A 705 25.79 13.04 -22.02
C GLU A 705 25.74 13.50 -20.55
N SER A 706 25.18 12.64 -19.69
CA SER A 706 24.89 12.90 -18.27
C SER A 706 23.94 14.10 -18.08
N GLY A 707 22.91 14.17 -18.92
CA GLY A 707 21.89 15.22 -18.94
C GLY A 707 22.27 16.49 -19.69
N ARG A 708 23.49 16.59 -20.23
CA ARG A 708 23.97 17.81 -20.92
C ARG A 708 23.50 17.92 -22.36
N LYS A 709 23.20 16.80 -23.02
CA LYS A 709 22.78 16.78 -24.43
C LYS A 709 21.34 17.31 -24.57
N PRO A 710 21.12 18.41 -25.33
CA PRO A 710 19.78 18.94 -25.59
C PRO A 710 18.87 17.91 -26.26
N GLY A 711 17.63 17.81 -25.79
CA GLY A 711 16.59 16.98 -26.43
C GLY A 711 16.83 15.47 -26.37
N ARG A 712 17.63 14.99 -25.41
CA ARG A 712 17.83 13.57 -25.11
C ARG A 712 17.54 13.33 -23.63
N VAL A 713 16.43 12.65 -23.34
CA VAL A 713 16.00 12.38 -21.96
C VAL A 713 15.58 10.93 -21.82
N VAL A 714 15.91 10.31 -20.70
CA VAL A 714 15.42 8.97 -20.34
C VAL A 714 14.55 9.08 -19.10
N VAL A 715 13.35 8.52 -19.17
CA VAL A 715 12.40 8.38 -18.08
C VAL A 715 12.25 6.90 -17.78
N LYS A 716 12.43 6.52 -16.52
CA LYS A 716 12.36 5.12 -16.11
C LYS A 716 11.50 4.94 -14.87
N SER A 717 10.69 3.89 -14.86
CA SER A 717 9.87 3.52 -13.70
C SER A 717 10.75 3.18 -12.49
N ALA A 718 10.35 3.56 -11.28
CA ALA A 718 11.17 3.31 -10.08
C ALA A 718 11.37 1.82 -9.78
N GLY A 719 10.44 0.95 -10.19
CA GLY A 719 10.42 -0.47 -9.81
C GLY A 719 9.24 -0.77 -8.89
N ASN A 720 8.87 -2.06 -8.82
CA ASN A 720 7.74 -2.54 -8.02
C ASN A 720 8.22 -3.51 -6.94
N GLU A 721 9.37 -3.20 -6.33
CA GLU A 721 10.16 -4.17 -5.56
C GLU A 721 10.04 -3.97 -4.04
N ARG A 722 9.43 -2.87 -3.59
CA ARG A 722 9.36 -2.48 -2.17
C ARG A 722 8.75 -3.58 -1.29
N ASP A 723 7.61 -4.12 -1.71
CA ASP A 723 6.86 -5.14 -0.98
C ASP A 723 7.35 -6.57 -1.31
N LYS A 724 8.38 -6.72 -2.16
CA LYS A 724 8.88 -8.02 -2.63
C LYS A 724 10.02 -8.59 -1.80
N ARG A 725 10.51 -7.83 -0.82
CA ARG A 725 11.57 -8.28 0.12
C ARG A 725 12.83 -8.77 -0.61
N GLY A 726 13.13 -8.17 -1.77
CA GLY A 726 14.28 -8.49 -2.62
C GLY A 726 15.56 -7.75 -2.25
N HIS A 727 15.51 -6.88 -1.24
CA HIS A 727 16.65 -6.16 -0.67
C HIS A 727 16.77 -6.46 0.83
N ALA A 728 18.01 -6.65 1.30
CA ALA A 728 18.36 -6.76 2.70
C ALA A 728 19.59 -5.92 3.02
N LYS A 729 19.64 -5.36 4.24
CA LYS A 729 20.76 -4.57 4.73
C LYS A 729 21.23 -5.12 6.07
N VAL A 730 22.49 -5.56 6.11
CA VAL A 730 23.11 -6.19 7.27
C VAL A 730 24.19 -5.25 7.80
N THR A 731 24.22 -4.99 9.11
CA THR A 731 25.28 -4.20 9.75
C THR A 731 26.15 -5.13 10.59
N LEU A 732 27.44 -5.17 10.29
CA LEU A 732 28.43 -6.03 10.95
C LEU A 732 29.43 -5.19 11.77
N PRO A 733 29.29 -5.12 13.11
CA PRO A 733 30.32 -4.56 13.98
C PRO A 733 31.68 -5.26 13.82
N PRO A 734 32.82 -4.67 14.21
CA PRO A 734 34.12 -5.35 14.15
C PRO A 734 34.13 -6.68 14.92
N GLY A 735 34.59 -7.76 14.28
CA GLY A 735 34.68 -9.09 14.87
C GLY A 735 33.33 -9.78 15.13
N SER A 736 32.24 -9.29 14.53
CA SER A 736 30.90 -9.88 14.67
C SER A 736 30.63 -10.93 13.59
N GLN A 737 29.52 -11.65 13.77
CA GLN A 737 29.02 -12.61 12.81
C GLN A 737 27.50 -12.51 12.71
N GLU A 738 26.96 -12.56 11.50
CA GLU A 738 25.52 -12.53 11.22
C GLU A 738 25.16 -13.57 10.15
N GLU A 739 23.89 -13.99 10.12
CA GLU A 739 23.37 -14.97 9.16
C GLU A 739 22.21 -14.39 8.33
N LEU A 740 22.45 -14.11 7.05
CA LEU A 740 21.42 -13.70 6.11
C LEU A 740 20.68 -14.92 5.57
N ARG A 741 19.35 -14.93 5.67
CA ARG A 741 18.50 -16.00 5.15
C ARG A 741 17.56 -15.50 4.06
N TRP A 742 17.34 -16.32 3.04
CA TRP A 742 16.32 -16.10 2.00
C TRP A 742 15.62 -17.40 1.64
N ARG A 743 14.43 -17.27 1.07
CA ARG A 743 13.66 -18.38 0.56
C ARG A 743 13.64 -18.32 -0.96
N ARG A 744 14.06 -19.43 -1.57
CA ARG A 744 13.94 -19.61 -3.02
C ARG A 744 12.53 -20.06 -3.39
N ALA A 745 11.88 -19.33 -4.29
CA ALA A 745 10.53 -19.61 -4.72
C ALA A 745 10.44 -20.94 -5.51
N PRO A 746 9.32 -21.68 -5.44
CA PRO A 746 9.14 -22.92 -6.20
C PRO A 746 9.28 -22.75 -7.72
N GLU A 747 8.79 -21.63 -8.25
CA GLU A 747 8.85 -21.24 -9.67
C GLU A 747 10.14 -20.53 -10.08
N ALA A 748 11.11 -20.35 -9.16
CA ALA A 748 12.36 -19.68 -9.47
C ALA A 748 13.08 -20.36 -10.65
N GLY A 749 13.68 -19.56 -11.52
CA GLY A 749 14.41 -20.04 -12.70
C GLY A 749 15.52 -21.02 -12.32
N ARG A 750 16.03 -21.78 -13.30
CA ARG A 750 17.10 -22.78 -13.07
C ARG A 750 18.35 -22.19 -12.43
N THR A 751 18.58 -20.89 -12.63
CA THR A 751 19.64 -20.10 -12.03
C THR A 751 19.06 -18.92 -11.26
N GLU A 752 19.68 -18.60 -10.12
CA GLU A 752 19.35 -17.42 -9.32
C GLU A 752 20.63 -16.63 -9.02
N ARG A 753 20.54 -15.30 -9.09
CA ARG A 753 21.65 -14.38 -8.88
C ARG A 753 21.36 -13.49 -7.68
N ILE A 754 22.31 -13.42 -6.75
CA ILE A 754 22.26 -12.54 -5.59
C ILE A 754 23.58 -11.78 -5.53
N GLU A 755 23.53 -10.48 -5.29
CA GLU A 755 24.71 -9.65 -5.13
C GLU A 755 24.71 -8.94 -3.79
N LEU A 756 25.89 -8.90 -3.18
CA LEU A 756 26.14 -8.16 -1.95
C LEU A 756 27.21 -7.11 -2.21
N TRP A 757 27.01 -5.90 -1.67
CA TRP A 757 27.88 -4.74 -1.87
C TRP A 757 28.17 -4.05 -0.55
N TRP A 758 29.44 -3.72 -0.32
CA TRP A 758 29.89 -3.02 0.89
C TRP A 758 31.19 -2.26 0.65
N SER A 759 31.53 -1.37 1.58
CA SER A 759 32.76 -0.57 1.52
C SER A 759 34.00 -1.46 1.45
N SER A 760 34.88 -1.22 0.48
CA SER A 760 36.13 -2.00 0.38
C SER A 760 37.11 -1.76 1.53
N ALA A 761 36.84 -0.77 2.39
CA ALA A 761 37.56 -0.54 3.63
C ALA A 761 37.27 -1.61 4.70
N ASP A 762 36.13 -2.31 4.60
CA ASP A 762 35.69 -3.33 5.55
C ASP A 762 36.09 -4.73 5.10
N GLU A 763 36.59 -5.54 6.03
CA GLU A 763 37.01 -6.92 5.81
C GLU A 763 35.89 -7.87 6.22
N ILE A 764 35.30 -8.55 5.24
CA ILE A 764 34.18 -9.47 5.45
C ILE A 764 34.46 -10.76 4.69
N GLU A 765 34.22 -11.89 5.35
CA GLU A 765 34.25 -13.23 4.75
C GLU A 765 32.88 -13.87 4.81
N PHE A 766 32.62 -14.78 3.87
CA PHE A 766 31.31 -15.38 3.68
C PHE A 766 31.40 -16.90 3.54
N ARG A 767 30.35 -17.62 3.96
CA ARG A 767 30.13 -19.00 3.52
C ARG A 767 28.65 -19.27 3.32
N LEU A 768 28.34 -20.07 2.30
CA LEU A 768 26.98 -20.39 1.89
C LEU A 768 26.55 -21.72 2.48
N ARG A 769 25.31 -21.78 2.95
CA ARG A 769 24.66 -23.00 3.42
C ARG A 769 23.66 -23.50 2.41
N GLN A 770 23.62 -24.80 2.18
CA GLN A 770 22.59 -25.41 1.35
C GLN A 770 21.18 -25.21 1.95
N PRO A 771 20.11 -25.28 1.15
CA PRO A 771 18.77 -24.99 1.63
C PRO A 771 18.28 -26.08 2.56
N VAL A 772 17.46 -25.69 3.53
CA VAL A 772 16.64 -26.62 4.33
C VAL A 772 15.17 -26.43 4.01
N PRO A 773 14.32 -27.44 4.25
CA PRO A 773 12.88 -27.28 4.07
C PRO A 773 12.34 -26.07 4.85
N PRO A 774 11.43 -25.27 4.26
CA PRO A 774 10.85 -24.11 4.94
C PRO A 774 10.28 -24.47 6.32
N GLY A 775 10.56 -23.65 7.32
CA GLY A 775 10.06 -23.86 8.69
C GLY A 775 10.78 -24.96 9.47
N THR A 776 11.82 -25.59 8.91
CA THR A 776 12.69 -26.50 9.65
C THR A 776 13.91 -25.77 10.19
N THR A 777 14.40 -26.21 11.36
CA THR A 777 15.66 -25.72 11.92
C THR A 777 16.73 -26.75 11.59
N PRO A 778 17.91 -26.35 11.07
CA PRO A 778 19.01 -27.28 10.90
C PRO A 778 19.41 -27.89 12.26
N PRO A 779 19.93 -29.13 12.27
CA PRO A 779 20.46 -29.74 13.48
C PRO A 779 21.56 -28.88 14.11
N ALA A 780 21.73 -28.97 15.44
CA ALA A 780 22.77 -28.26 16.17
C ALA A 780 23.76 -29.27 16.80
N PRO A 781 25.05 -29.26 16.40
CA PRO A 781 25.67 -28.40 15.38
C PRO A 781 25.25 -28.80 13.95
N ASP A 782 25.18 -27.81 13.04
CA ASP A 782 24.87 -28.07 11.63
C ASP A 782 26.08 -28.76 10.97
N PRO A 783 25.90 -29.92 10.30
CA PRO A 783 27.00 -30.64 9.69
C PRO A 783 27.86 -29.76 8.77
N PRO A 784 29.21 -29.81 8.89
CA PRO A 784 30.10 -28.98 8.09
C PRO A 784 29.89 -29.12 6.57
N GLU A 785 29.49 -30.30 6.10
CA GLU A 785 29.21 -30.58 4.68
C GLU A 785 27.99 -29.83 4.12
N ASN A 786 27.16 -29.22 4.99
CA ASN A 786 26.04 -28.36 4.59
C ASN A 786 26.51 -26.95 4.22
N TRP A 787 27.76 -26.62 4.51
CA TRP A 787 28.36 -25.31 4.30
C TRP A 787 29.44 -25.37 3.23
N SER A 788 29.57 -24.29 2.45
CA SER A 788 30.75 -24.07 1.64
C SER A 788 31.95 -23.73 2.53
N ASP A 789 33.15 -23.89 1.99
CA ASP A 789 34.31 -23.20 2.56
C ASP A 789 34.10 -21.69 2.54
N TRP A 790 34.84 -20.98 3.40
CA TRP A 790 34.85 -19.52 3.43
C TRP A 790 35.42 -18.93 2.13
N VAL A 791 34.76 -17.88 1.63
CA VAL A 791 35.20 -17.03 0.51
C VAL A 791 35.51 -15.63 1.04
N GLY A 792 36.60 -15.05 0.54
CA GLY A 792 37.11 -13.75 0.98
C GLY A 792 38.38 -13.37 0.23
N THR A 793 39.13 -12.40 0.73
CA THR A 793 40.31 -11.86 0.00
C THR A 793 41.38 -12.92 -0.27
N ALA A 794 41.63 -13.83 0.69
CA ALA A 794 42.64 -14.89 0.53
C ALA A 794 42.19 -15.98 -0.46
N ALA A 795 40.89 -16.14 -0.67
CA ALA A 795 40.32 -17.18 -1.49
C ALA A 795 39.02 -16.66 -2.14
N PRO A 796 39.14 -15.94 -3.28
CA PRO A 796 38.07 -15.10 -3.81
C PRO A 796 36.99 -15.86 -4.59
N GLU A 797 37.14 -17.17 -4.79
CA GLU A 797 36.14 -17.97 -5.51
C GLU A 797 35.89 -19.30 -4.80
N ARG A 798 34.60 -19.68 -4.75
CA ARG A 798 34.16 -21.01 -4.33
C ARG A 798 33.08 -21.51 -5.27
N GLN A 799 33.16 -22.76 -5.67
CA GLN A 799 32.12 -23.39 -6.48
C GLN A 799 32.04 -24.88 -6.16
N GLY A 800 30.88 -25.47 -6.33
CA GLY A 800 30.68 -26.89 -6.07
C GLY A 800 29.23 -27.32 -6.20
N THR A 801 28.94 -28.50 -5.65
CA THR A 801 27.59 -29.03 -5.52
C THR A 801 27.45 -29.57 -4.11
N PHE A 802 26.45 -29.07 -3.38
CA PHE A 802 26.18 -29.56 -2.02
C PHE A 802 25.70 -31.02 -2.02
N PRO A 803 25.76 -31.72 -0.87
CA PRO A 803 25.22 -33.07 -0.74
C PRO A 803 23.74 -33.19 -1.17
N GLY A 804 22.92 -32.17 -0.92
CA GLY A 804 21.54 -32.07 -1.40
C GLY A 804 21.40 -31.86 -2.91
N GLY A 805 22.52 -31.80 -3.64
CA GLY A 805 22.57 -31.74 -5.09
C GLY A 805 22.52 -30.34 -5.68
N SER A 806 22.47 -29.29 -4.87
CA SER A 806 22.38 -27.91 -5.35
C SER A 806 23.76 -27.40 -5.83
N PRO A 807 23.93 -27.05 -7.12
CA PRO A 807 25.13 -26.37 -7.58
C PRO A 807 25.19 -24.94 -7.04
N TYR A 808 26.39 -24.45 -6.75
CA TYR A 808 26.61 -23.06 -6.33
C TYR A 808 27.94 -22.51 -6.85
N ARG A 809 28.01 -21.19 -6.98
CA ARG A 809 29.24 -20.43 -7.22
C ARG A 809 29.21 -19.10 -6.46
N LEU A 810 30.32 -18.77 -5.80
CA LEU A 810 30.55 -17.56 -5.04
C LEU A 810 31.78 -16.86 -5.61
N VAL A 811 31.65 -15.60 -6.01
CA VAL A 811 32.75 -14.79 -6.54
C VAL A 811 32.88 -13.51 -5.72
N PHE A 812 33.99 -13.36 -5.03
CA PHE A 812 34.35 -12.21 -4.21
C PHE A 812 35.29 -11.28 -4.97
N THR A 813 34.93 -10.00 -5.02
CA THR A 813 35.73 -8.94 -5.64
C THR A 813 36.01 -7.87 -4.60
N LYS A 814 37.28 -7.69 -4.18
CA LYS A 814 37.62 -6.72 -3.10
C LYS A 814 37.42 -5.26 -3.52
N ARG A 815 37.72 -4.92 -4.77
CA ARG A 815 37.57 -3.57 -5.33
C ARG A 815 37.02 -3.71 -6.74
N HIS A 816 35.71 -3.64 -6.85
CA HIS A 816 35.00 -3.74 -8.12
C HIS A 816 35.38 -2.54 -9.01
N ILE A 817 35.55 -2.78 -10.30
CA ILE A 817 36.12 -1.79 -11.22
C ILE A 817 35.23 -0.57 -11.42
N ASP A 818 33.91 -0.74 -11.28
CA ASP A 818 32.92 0.31 -11.52
C ASP A 818 32.86 1.37 -10.40
N ASN A 819 33.06 0.97 -9.13
CA ASN A 819 32.82 1.85 -7.98
C ASN A 819 33.87 1.77 -6.87
N GLY A 820 34.79 0.82 -6.92
CA GLY A 820 35.83 0.60 -5.91
C GLY A 820 35.38 -0.15 -4.66
N ASP A 821 34.10 -0.50 -4.56
CA ASP A 821 33.53 -1.23 -3.42
C ASP A 821 33.80 -2.73 -3.54
N SER A 822 33.61 -3.44 -2.43
CA SER A 822 33.65 -4.90 -2.44
C SER A 822 32.31 -5.47 -2.88
N GLN A 823 32.36 -6.60 -3.59
CA GLN A 823 31.20 -7.34 -4.08
C GLN A 823 31.33 -8.83 -3.73
N LEU A 824 30.22 -9.46 -3.38
CA LEU A 824 30.05 -10.90 -3.46
C LEU A 824 28.91 -11.20 -4.43
N LEU A 825 29.23 -11.92 -5.51
CA LEU A 825 28.26 -12.51 -6.42
C LEU A 825 27.98 -13.95 -6.00
N ILE A 826 26.70 -14.29 -5.84
CA ILE A 826 26.22 -15.64 -5.57
C ILE A 826 25.38 -16.09 -6.77
N GLU A 827 25.78 -17.21 -7.36
CA GLU A 827 25.03 -17.90 -8.41
C GLU A 827 24.58 -19.27 -7.87
N LEU A 828 23.26 -19.48 -7.81
CA LEU A 828 22.67 -20.75 -7.40
C LEU A 828 22.14 -21.50 -8.61
N GLY A 829 22.44 -22.79 -8.70
CA GLY A 829 22.05 -23.62 -9.85
C GLY A 829 22.88 -23.35 -11.10
N ASN A 830 22.55 -24.02 -12.19
CA ASN A 830 23.16 -23.85 -13.50
C ASN A 830 22.20 -24.32 -14.61
N PRO A 831 22.51 -24.12 -15.90
CA PRO A 831 21.64 -24.57 -16.99
C PRO A 831 21.33 -26.07 -16.95
N ALA A 832 22.24 -26.91 -16.44
CA ALA A 832 22.06 -28.36 -16.35
C ALA A 832 21.25 -28.81 -15.13
N ARG A 833 21.29 -28.08 -14.01
CA ARG A 833 20.67 -28.46 -12.74
C ARG A 833 20.25 -27.23 -11.92
N ALA A 834 18.98 -27.17 -11.56
CA ALA A 834 18.46 -26.12 -10.70
C ALA A 834 19.01 -26.23 -9.27
N ALA A 835 19.07 -25.09 -8.58
CA ALA A 835 19.32 -25.06 -7.14
C ALA A 835 18.17 -25.74 -6.37
N GLY A 836 18.44 -26.20 -5.15
CA GLY A 836 17.41 -26.72 -4.25
C GLY A 836 16.42 -25.63 -3.81
N GLN A 837 15.18 -26.04 -3.55
CA GLN A 837 14.15 -25.18 -2.95
C GLN A 837 14.32 -25.14 -1.42
N GLY A 838 13.85 -24.06 -0.79
CA GLY A 838 13.84 -23.92 0.66
C GLY A 838 14.56 -22.67 1.18
N ASP A 839 14.88 -22.70 2.46
CA ASP A 839 15.54 -21.61 3.17
C ASP A 839 17.07 -21.77 3.07
N TRP A 840 17.67 -20.89 2.28
CA TRP A 840 19.12 -20.75 2.16
C TRP A 840 19.66 -19.82 3.27
N ALA A 841 20.93 -19.97 3.60
CA ALA A 841 21.61 -19.10 4.56
C ALA A 841 23.01 -18.71 4.07
N LEU A 842 23.42 -17.49 4.35
CA LEU A 842 24.76 -16.96 4.12
C LEU A 842 25.28 -16.43 5.45
N GLU A 843 26.34 -17.04 5.94
CA GLU A 843 27.03 -16.58 7.14
C GLU A 843 28.10 -15.57 6.73
N MET A 844 28.13 -14.46 7.46
CA MET A 844 29.04 -13.35 7.27
C MET A 844 29.80 -13.13 8.56
N ARG A 845 31.13 -13.01 8.49
CA ARG A 845 31.93 -12.53 9.62
C ARG A 845 32.76 -11.33 9.21
N SER A 846 32.82 -10.34 10.09
CA SER A 846 33.68 -9.18 9.93
C SER A 846 35.03 -9.42 10.61
N GLY A 847 36.09 -8.96 9.97
CA GLY A 847 37.40 -8.75 10.57
C GLY A 847 37.52 -7.31 11.02
N THR A 848 38.39 -6.55 10.36
CA THR A 848 38.49 -5.10 10.56
C THR A 848 37.34 -4.38 9.84
N VAL A 849 36.60 -3.54 10.56
CA VAL A 849 35.60 -2.62 10.00
C VAL A 849 36.12 -1.20 10.19
N ARG A 850 36.28 -0.45 9.09
CA ARG A 850 36.86 0.89 9.04
C ARG A 850 35.89 1.95 8.52
N ASP A 851 34.78 1.53 7.93
CA ASP A 851 33.70 2.39 7.47
C ASP A 851 32.41 2.10 8.28
N SER A 852 31.31 1.70 7.64
CA SER A 852 30.03 1.47 8.30
C SER A 852 29.81 0.01 8.74
N GLY A 853 30.49 -0.95 8.11
CA GLY A 853 30.17 -2.37 8.24
C GLY A 853 28.82 -2.76 7.62
N GLU A 854 28.20 -1.88 6.83
CA GLU A 854 26.94 -2.15 6.14
C GLU A 854 27.18 -2.96 4.86
N VAL A 855 26.42 -4.05 4.72
CA VAL A 855 26.37 -4.91 3.54
C VAL A 855 24.95 -4.87 2.97
N HIS A 856 24.83 -4.42 1.73
CA HIS A 856 23.56 -4.38 1.02
C HIS A 856 23.45 -5.56 0.07
N CYS A 857 22.32 -6.25 0.10
CA CYS A 857 22.09 -7.50 -0.60
C CYS A 857 20.86 -7.38 -1.51
N TRP A 858 20.99 -7.73 -2.79
CA TRP A 858 19.86 -7.75 -3.74
C TRP A 858 19.72 -9.09 -4.45
N ILE A 859 18.49 -9.56 -4.58
CA ILE A 859 18.12 -10.75 -5.34
C ILE A 859 17.65 -10.32 -6.73
N GLU A 860 18.18 -10.95 -7.79
CA GLU A 860 17.67 -10.73 -9.15
C GLU A 860 16.27 -11.31 -9.29
N ARG A 861 15.41 -10.57 -9.98
CA ARG A 861 14.00 -10.91 -10.11
C ARG A 861 13.80 -12.16 -10.98
N SER A 862 12.95 -13.08 -10.52
CA SER A 862 12.32 -14.10 -11.36
C SER A 862 10.86 -13.71 -11.67
N PRO A 863 10.31 -14.07 -12.84
CA PRO A 863 8.86 -13.97 -13.07
C PRO A 863 8.09 -14.88 -12.10
N GLY A 864 6.98 -14.41 -11.51
CA GLY A 864 6.17 -15.19 -10.54
C GLY A 864 6.24 -14.67 -9.10
N GLU A 865 6.02 -15.52 -8.09
CA GLU A 865 6.37 -15.21 -6.70
C GLU A 865 7.90 -15.15 -6.59
N PRO A 866 8.47 -13.98 -6.23
CA PRO A 866 9.91 -13.83 -6.24
C PRO A 866 10.53 -14.49 -4.99
N THR A 867 11.72 -15.07 -5.19
CA THR A 867 12.67 -15.36 -4.10
C THR A 867 12.84 -14.11 -3.23
N SER A 868 12.81 -14.29 -1.91
CA SER A 868 12.74 -13.18 -0.96
C SER A 868 13.60 -13.41 0.28
N PHE A 869 14.16 -12.32 0.82
CA PHE A 869 14.86 -12.34 2.08
C PHE A 869 13.90 -12.57 3.26
N LEU A 870 14.36 -13.37 4.21
CA LEU A 870 13.65 -13.72 5.44
C LEU A 870 14.11 -12.83 6.61
N THR A 871 15.40 -12.50 6.62
CA THR A 871 16.07 -11.68 7.64
C THR A 871 16.60 -10.39 7.04
N PHE A 872 16.76 -9.35 7.86
CA PHE A 872 17.40 -8.08 7.47
C PHE A 872 16.74 -7.34 6.29
N VAL A 873 15.46 -7.62 6.02
CA VAL A 873 14.72 -6.96 4.93
C VAL A 873 14.69 -5.45 5.15
N ASP A 874 15.03 -4.71 4.11
CA ASP A 874 14.97 -3.25 4.10
C ASP A 874 14.15 -2.78 2.89
N GLU A 875 13.20 -1.87 3.14
CA GLU A 875 12.30 -1.34 2.11
C GLU A 875 12.88 -0.13 1.36
N GLU A 876 13.97 0.46 1.86
CA GLU A 876 14.73 1.52 1.19
C GLU A 876 15.73 0.92 0.18
N MET A 877 16.23 1.74 -0.75
CA MET A 877 17.15 1.32 -1.83
C MET A 877 16.61 0.15 -2.66
N THR A 878 15.30 0.16 -2.92
CA THR A 878 14.58 -0.85 -3.71
C THR A 878 14.34 -0.41 -5.15
N LEU A 879 14.87 0.75 -5.56
CA LEU A 879 14.81 1.24 -6.94
C LEU A 879 15.43 0.22 -7.88
N SER A 880 14.77 -0.18 -8.98
CA SER A 880 15.44 -1.09 -9.92
C SER A 880 16.46 -0.36 -10.79
N ILE A 881 17.53 -1.05 -11.19
CA ILE A 881 18.53 -0.59 -12.15
C ILE A 881 17.90 -0.64 -13.55
N PRO A 882 18.17 0.35 -14.44
CA PRO A 882 19.10 1.47 -14.31
C PRO A 882 18.44 2.77 -13.82
N GLY A 883 17.41 2.67 -12.99
CA GLY A 883 16.72 3.86 -12.45
C GLY A 883 17.59 4.69 -11.51
N THR A 884 18.67 4.09 -11.02
CA THR A 884 19.70 4.65 -10.15
C THR A 884 20.74 5.50 -10.92
N ALA A 885 20.80 5.43 -12.26
CA ALA A 885 21.69 6.26 -13.10
C ALA A 885 21.43 7.77 -12.95
N GLN A 886 22.48 8.60 -13.02
CA GLN A 886 22.46 9.98 -12.56
C GLN A 886 21.45 10.86 -13.34
N SER A 887 21.45 10.77 -14.66
CA SER A 887 20.66 11.61 -15.57
C SER A 887 19.29 11.04 -15.93
N VAL A 888 18.96 9.84 -15.45
CA VAL A 888 17.66 9.20 -15.67
C VAL A 888 16.60 9.84 -14.76
N VAL A 889 15.47 10.21 -15.35
CA VAL A 889 14.28 10.68 -14.60
C VAL A 889 13.55 9.47 -14.04
N THR A 890 13.81 9.16 -12.78
CA THR A 890 13.22 8.01 -12.06
C THR A 890 11.86 8.38 -11.47
N VAL A 891 10.82 7.61 -11.78
CA VAL A 891 9.42 7.96 -11.47
C VAL A 891 8.76 6.96 -10.52
N GLY A 892 8.36 7.42 -9.33
CA GLY A 892 7.56 6.67 -8.38
C GLY A 892 6.07 6.63 -8.74
N ALA A 893 5.32 5.67 -8.20
CA ALA A 893 3.88 5.55 -8.44
C ALA A 893 3.08 6.06 -7.24
N VAL A 894 2.13 6.94 -7.51
CA VAL A 894 1.10 7.32 -6.53
C VAL A 894 -0.27 6.83 -6.96
N ASP A 895 -1.10 6.64 -5.97
CA ASP A 895 -2.54 6.66 -6.13
C ASP A 895 -3.01 8.12 -6.26
N ALA A 896 -3.76 8.39 -7.33
CA ALA A 896 -4.30 9.71 -7.63
C ALA A 896 -5.53 10.07 -6.77
N PHE A 897 -5.99 9.17 -5.89
CA PHE A 897 -6.97 9.51 -4.84
C PHE A 897 -6.37 10.49 -3.83
N LYS A 898 -7.22 11.34 -3.24
CA LYS A 898 -6.82 12.26 -2.17
C LYS A 898 -7.17 11.65 -0.79
N PRO A 899 -6.24 11.64 0.18
CA PRO A 899 -4.86 12.13 0.10
C PRO A 899 -4.01 11.25 -0.83
N ILE A 900 -3.06 11.89 -1.52
CA ILE A 900 -2.13 11.22 -2.44
C ILE A 900 -1.27 10.24 -1.64
N ARG A 901 -1.25 8.98 -2.07
CA ARG A 901 -0.50 7.91 -1.39
C ARG A 901 0.46 7.26 -2.37
N VAL A 902 1.69 7.02 -1.95
CA VAL A 902 2.62 6.18 -2.72
C VAL A 902 2.07 4.75 -2.76
N GLY A 903 2.05 4.15 -3.95
CA GLY A 903 1.61 2.76 -4.12
C GLY A 903 2.48 1.82 -3.28
N GLY A 904 1.87 0.85 -2.60
CA GLY A 904 2.60 -0.07 -1.70
C GLY A 904 3.73 -0.84 -2.36
N PHE A 905 3.64 -1.07 -3.67
CA PHE A 905 4.66 -1.71 -4.49
C PHE A 905 5.79 -0.75 -4.92
N SER A 906 5.57 0.57 -4.94
CA SER A 906 6.50 1.53 -5.55
C SER A 906 7.81 1.53 -4.78
N SER A 907 8.89 1.23 -5.47
CA SER A 907 10.25 1.23 -4.91
C SER A 907 10.62 2.57 -4.27
N TYR A 908 11.37 2.49 -3.18
CA TYR A 908 11.91 3.64 -2.46
C TYR A 908 13.40 3.79 -2.72
N GLY A 909 13.85 5.04 -2.77
CA GLY A 909 15.27 5.32 -2.60
C GLY A 909 15.66 5.58 -1.13
N PRO A 910 16.80 6.25 -0.89
CA PRO A 910 17.72 6.80 -1.89
C PRO A 910 18.43 5.69 -2.69
N THR A 911 19.34 6.04 -3.59
CA THR A 911 20.33 5.09 -4.11
C THR A 911 21.35 4.73 -3.02
N ARG A 912 22.15 3.68 -3.23
CA ARG A 912 23.17 3.26 -2.24
C ARG A 912 24.23 4.34 -2.00
N ASP A 913 24.56 5.13 -3.02
CA ASP A 913 25.46 6.29 -2.91
C ASP A 913 24.76 7.58 -2.43
N GLY A 914 23.49 7.49 -2.01
CA GLY A 914 22.76 8.59 -1.38
C GLY A 914 22.09 9.58 -2.34
N GLN A 915 22.02 9.30 -3.64
CA GLN A 915 21.25 10.12 -4.57
C GLN A 915 19.76 10.06 -4.26
N LYS A 916 19.14 11.24 -4.31
CA LYS A 916 17.72 11.46 -4.01
C LYS A 916 16.84 11.04 -5.19
N LYS A 917 16.55 9.74 -5.29
CA LYS A 917 15.66 9.12 -6.29
C LYS A 917 14.55 8.32 -5.60
N PRO A 918 13.30 8.24 -6.11
CA PRO A 918 12.85 8.78 -7.38
C PRO A 918 12.88 10.31 -7.37
N LEU A 919 12.94 10.92 -8.55
CA LEU A 919 12.98 12.38 -8.66
C LEU A 919 11.58 12.96 -8.46
N VAL A 920 10.57 12.31 -9.02
CA VAL A 920 9.16 12.70 -8.95
C VAL A 920 8.29 11.45 -8.91
N CYS A 921 7.00 11.62 -8.66
CA CYS A 921 6.02 10.57 -8.84
C CYS A 921 4.86 10.99 -9.76
N ALA A 922 4.14 10.00 -10.29
CA ALA A 922 2.96 10.20 -11.13
C ALA A 922 1.90 9.11 -10.85
N PRO A 923 0.66 9.25 -11.32
CA PRO A 923 -0.37 8.23 -11.17
C PRO A 923 0.09 6.87 -11.70
N GLY A 924 0.08 5.86 -10.84
CA GLY A 924 0.49 4.49 -11.18
C GLY A 924 -0.37 3.41 -10.55
N VAL A 925 -1.47 3.76 -9.87
CA VAL A 925 -2.43 2.81 -9.29
C VAL A 925 -3.73 2.89 -10.08
N GLN A 926 -4.21 1.74 -10.58
CA GLN A 926 -5.43 1.60 -11.37
C GLN A 926 -5.53 2.60 -12.53
N VAL A 927 -4.45 2.73 -13.31
CA VAL A 927 -4.43 3.61 -14.49
C VAL A 927 -5.18 2.92 -15.63
N ARG A 928 -6.23 3.58 -16.13
CA ARG A 928 -7.04 3.15 -17.28
C ARG A 928 -6.32 3.56 -18.56
N ALA A 929 -5.93 2.63 -19.42
CA ALA A 929 -5.32 2.93 -20.72
C ALA A 929 -5.60 1.81 -21.73
N ALA A 930 -5.09 1.92 -22.96
CA ALA A 930 -5.39 1.00 -24.05
C ALA A 930 -5.17 -0.48 -23.66
N GLU A 931 -6.14 -1.34 -23.98
CA GLU A 931 -6.01 -2.79 -23.88
C GLU A 931 -5.52 -3.34 -25.21
N GLY A 932 -4.26 -3.82 -25.26
CA GLY A 932 -3.80 -4.61 -26.41
C GLY A 932 -4.75 -5.78 -26.66
N GLY A 933 -4.88 -6.21 -27.90
CA GLY A 933 -5.76 -7.32 -28.31
C GLY A 933 -7.09 -6.83 -28.86
N THR A 934 -7.33 -5.52 -28.81
CA THR A 934 -8.61 -4.87 -29.08
C THR A 934 -8.37 -3.67 -29.99
N ASP A 935 -9.43 -3.17 -30.64
CA ASP A 935 -9.31 -1.98 -31.50
C ASP A 935 -9.28 -0.69 -30.66
N GLN A 936 -10.09 -0.62 -29.60
CA GLN A 936 -10.36 0.61 -28.84
C GLN A 936 -10.59 0.39 -27.32
N ASP A 937 -10.52 -0.84 -26.81
CA ASP A 937 -10.87 -1.10 -25.41
C ASP A 937 -9.78 -0.60 -24.45
N VAL A 938 -10.14 -0.56 -23.17
CA VAL A 938 -9.28 -0.06 -22.10
C VAL A 938 -9.21 -1.03 -20.94
N SER A 939 -8.04 -1.12 -20.32
CA SER A 939 -7.78 -1.93 -19.14
C SER A 939 -7.17 -1.10 -18.01
N LEU A 940 -7.43 -1.52 -16.77
CA LEU A 940 -6.82 -0.94 -15.57
C LEU A 940 -5.55 -1.73 -15.22
N LYS A 941 -4.43 -1.02 -15.07
CA LYS A 941 -3.17 -1.61 -14.59
C LYS A 941 -2.56 -0.77 -13.48
N SER A 942 -1.80 -1.42 -12.59
CA SER A 942 -1.07 -0.75 -11.52
C SER A 942 0.41 -1.10 -11.59
N GLY A 943 1.27 -0.11 -11.39
CA GLY A 943 2.73 -0.25 -11.42
C GLY A 943 3.41 1.10 -11.64
N THR A 944 4.68 1.20 -11.25
CA THR A 944 5.53 2.34 -11.63
C THR A 944 5.69 2.43 -13.16
N SER A 945 5.50 1.31 -13.87
CA SER A 945 5.37 1.23 -15.33
C SER A 945 4.23 2.08 -15.91
N MET A 946 3.18 2.37 -15.15
CA MET A 946 2.09 3.27 -15.57
C MET A 946 2.37 4.72 -15.16
N ALA A 947 3.21 4.95 -14.15
CA ALA A 947 3.60 6.30 -13.71
C ALA A 947 4.63 6.95 -14.65
N ALA A 948 5.69 6.23 -15.01
CA ALA A 948 6.74 6.71 -15.92
C ALA A 948 6.23 7.32 -17.24
N PRO A 949 5.28 6.69 -17.98
CA PRO A 949 4.83 7.24 -19.26
C PRO A 949 4.08 8.57 -19.14
N HIS A 950 3.48 8.89 -17.98
CA HIS A 950 2.92 10.24 -17.74
C HIS A 950 4.00 11.32 -17.80
N VAL A 951 5.14 11.07 -17.14
CA VAL A 951 6.29 11.98 -17.11
C VAL A 951 6.96 12.04 -18.48
N ALA A 952 7.09 10.89 -19.16
CA ALA A 952 7.63 10.85 -20.52
C ALA A 952 6.78 11.70 -21.49
N GLY A 953 5.46 11.56 -21.45
CA GLY A 953 4.57 12.37 -22.28
C GLY A 953 4.64 13.87 -21.94
N ALA A 954 4.71 14.24 -20.66
CA ALA A 954 4.85 15.65 -20.26
C ALA A 954 6.17 16.26 -20.77
N ILE A 955 7.27 15.49 -20.73
CA ILE A 955 8.55 15.90 -21.31
C ILE A 955 8.46 15.97 -22.84
N ALA A 956 7.74 15.07 -23.51
CA ALA A 956 7.54 15.13 -24.95
C ALA A 956 6.79 16.42 -25.38
N LEU A 957 5.76 16.82 -24.62
CA LEU A 957 5.07 18.10 -24.83
C LEU A 957 6.04 19.29 -24.70
N LEU A 958 6.85 19.31 -23.63
CA LEU A 958 7.86 20.34 -23.42
C LEU A 958 8.88 20.37 -24.58
N LEU A 959 9.40 19.22 -24.98
CA LEU A 959 10.38 19.10 -26.06
C LEU A 959 9.81 19.55 -27.41
N SER A 960 8.56 19.19 -27.71
CA SER A 960 7.85 19.63 -28.92
C SER A 960 7.71 21.15 -28.95
N ARG A 961 7.24 21.74 -27.85
CA ARG A 961 7.10 23.20 -27.72
C ARG A 961 8.43 23.92 -27.87
N ALA A 962 9.45 23.41 -27.19
CA ALA A 962 10.80 23.96 -27.22
C ALA A 962 11.45 23.86 -28.62
N ALA A 963 11.19 22.77 -29.35
CA ALA A 963 11.63 22.61 -30.74
C ALA A 963 10.97 23.65 -31.66
N LYS A 964 9.66 23.90 -31.52
CA LYS A 964 8.96 24.96 -32.27
C LYS A 964 9.51 26.36 -31.97
N ALA A 965 9.97 26.58 -30.74
CA ALA A 965 10.62 27.83 -30.33
C ALA A 965 12.12 27.91 -30.69
N GLY A 966 12.71 26.84 -31.24
CA GLY A 966 14.14 26.77 -31.60
C GLY A 966 15.10 26.72 -30.41
N ARG A 967 14.63 26.33 -29.21
CA ARG A 967 15.41 26.32 -27.95
C ARG A 967 15.17 25.05 -27.15
N ILE A 968 15.72 23.93 -27.60
CA ILE A 968 15.54 22.63 -26.95
C ILE A 968 16.35 22.55 -25.64
N PRO A 969 15.72 22.29 -24.48
CA PRO A 969 16.44 22.18 -23.21
C PRO A 969 17.23 20.86 -23.09
N SER A 970 18.25 20.87 -22.24
CA SER A 970 18.97 19.66 -21.84
C SER A 970 18.23 18.87 -20.75
N GLY A 971 18.57 17.58 -20.60
CA GLY A 971 18.03 16.74 -19.53
C GLY A 971 18.26 17.34 -18.14
N SER A 972 19.42 17.95 -17.87
CA SER A 972 19.71 18.61 -16.60
C SER A 972 18.81 19.81 -16.33
N GLN A 973 18.49 20.61 -17.37
CA GLN A 973 17.54 21.72 -17.24
C GLN A 973 16.14 21.19 -16.91
N ILE A 974 15.69 20.15 -17.62
CA ILE A 974 14.39 19.51 -17.39
C ILE A 974 14.31 18.93 -15.97
N ILE A 975 15.34 18.20 -15.53
CA ILE A 975 15.42 17.64 -14.17
C ILE A 975 15.35 18.76 -13.14
N SER A 976 16.20 19.78 -13.26
CA SER A 976 16.22 20.90 -12.32
C SER A 976 14.83 21.57 -12.20
N THR A 977 14.11 21.71 -13.31
CA THR A 977 12.74 22.23 -13.32
C THR A 977 11.77 21.27 -12.64
N LEU A 978 11.82 19.96 -12.96
CA LEU A 978 10.97 18.95 -12.32
C LEU A 978 11.15 18.93 -10.79
N LEU A 979 12.37 19.12 -10.27
CA LEU A 979 12.62 19.15 -8.82
C LEU A 979 11.97 20.35 -8.11
N GLN A 980 11.57 21.38 -8.86
CA GLN A 980 11.04 22.65 -8.34
C GLN A 980 9.55 22.84 -8.67
N LYS A 981 9.08 22.23 -9.76
CA LYS A 981 7.76 22.47 -10.37
C LYS A 981 6.88 21.21 -10.28
N THR A 982 6.75 20.68 -9.08
CA THR A 982 5.90 19.53 -8.73
C THR A 982 4.80 19.96 -7.77
N GLN A 983 3.69 19.25 -7.81
CA GLN A 983 2.62 19.39 -6.83
C GLN A 983 3.08 18.85 -5.48
N ASN A 984 2.66 19.51 -4.40
CA ASN A 984 3.05 19.22 -3.03
C ASN A 984 4.57 19.32 -2.75
N ASN A 985 5.31 20.05 -3.59
CA ASN A 985 6.71 20.31 -3.32
C ASN A 985 6.86 21.22 -2.10
N ASN A 986 7.47 20.69 -1.04
CA ASN A 986 7.76 21.41 0.20
C ASN A 986 9.26 21.73 0.35
N GLY A 987 10.02 21.63 -0.75
CA GLY A 987 11.48 21.81 -0.77
C GLY A 987 12.27 20.63 -0.19
N ARG A 988 11.60 19.56 0.24
CA ARG A 988 12.24 18.33 0.75
C ARG A 988 11.93 17.15 -0.17
N TRP A 989 12.94 16.31 -0.35
CA TRP A 989 12.80 15.05 -1.06
C TRP A 989 12.20 13.98 -0.14
N ASP A 990 11.28 13.19 -0.67
CA ASP A 990 10.67 12.01 -0.05
C ASP A 990 11.12 10.73 -0.77
N ARG A 991 11.36 9.67 0.00
CA ARG A 991 11.86 8.39 -0.52
C ARG A 991 10.96 7.69 -1.53
N GLY A 992 9.67 8.02 -1.59
CA GLY A 992 8.72 7.44 -2.54
C GLY A 992 8.13 8.44 -3.54
N GLN A 993 7.86 9.68 -3.11
CA GLN A 993 7.30 10.73 -3.97
C GLN A 993 8.37 11.56 -4.68
N GLY A 994 9.64 11.41 -4.29
CA GLY A 994 10.68 12.32 -4.74
C GLY A 994 10.42 13.74 -4.28
N TYR A 995 10.47 14.69 -5.20
CA TYR A 995 10.14 16.09 -4.95
C TYR A 995 8.64 16.40 -5.11
N GLY A 996 7.81 15.38 -5.31
CA GLY A 996 6.36 15.49 -5.39
C GLY A 996 5.77 14.92 -6.68
N VAL A 997 4.48 15.15 -6.86
CA VAL A 997 3.75 14.69 -8.05
C VAL A 997 4.06 15.62 -9.22
N ILE A 998 4.32 15.09 -10.40
CA ILE A 998 4.54 15.92 -11.60
C ILE A 998 3.39 16.91 -11.84
N ASP A 999 3.76 18.15 -12.16
CA ASP A 999 2.86 19.20 -12.65
C ASP A 999 3.33 19.59 -14.06
N ALA A 1000 2.68 19.03 -15.07
CA ALA A 1000 3.06 19.22 -16.47
C ALA A 1000 2.88 20.68 -16.91
N SER A 1001 1.84 21.37 -16.45
CA SER A 1001 1.61 22.80 -16.71
C SER A 1001 2.77 23.64 -16.16
N ALA A 1002 3.13 23.41 -14.90
CA ALA A 1002 4.25 24.13 -14.28
C ALA A 1002 5.60 23.79 -14.93
N LEU A 1003 5.79 22.55 -15.40
CA LEU A 1003 6.96 22.15 -16.18
C LEU A 1003 7.03 22.90 -17.52
N LEU A 1004 5.93 22.92 -18.28
CA LEU A 1004 5.88 23.59 -19.59
C LEU A 1004 6.06 25.11 -19.46
N ALA A 1005 5.43 25.73 -18.47
CA ALA A 1005 5.50 27.17 -18.24
C ALA A 1005 6.89 27.68 -17.82
N ALA A 1006 7.77 26.79 -17.30
CA ALA A 1006 9.11 27.17 -16.89
C ALA A 1006 10.08 27.41 -18.07
N PHE A 1007 9.67 27.07 -19.29
CA PHE A 1007 10.47 27.23 -20.51
C PHE A 1007 9.83 28.21 -21.52
N ASP A 1008 8.82 28.96 -21.08
CA ASP A 1008 8.29 30.16 -21.73
C ASP A 1008 9.10 31.40 -21.33
#